data_AF-A0A5B8MLX5-F1
#
_entry.id   AF-A0A5B8MLX5-F1
#
_cell.length_a   1.000
_cell.length_b   1.000
_cell.length_c   1.000
_cell.angle_alpha   90.00
_cell.angle_beta   90.00
_cell.angle_gamma   90.00
#
_symmetry.space_group_name_H-M   'P 1'
#
loop_
_entity.id
_entity.type
_entity.pdbx_description
1 polymer ?
#
loop_
_entity_poly.entity_id
_entity_poly.type
_entity_poly.pdbx_seq_one_letter_code
_entity_poly.pdbx_strand_id
1 'polypeptide(L)'
;MARRKAPKSERRGGQKRRRGSGKVGNAATAVVTEMQSMHSMAIDEYGPIEIVRATRACEGELFSGFQGYPSLRDASMHKKLESAARMLSDAVNSKGGKALVVFSGAGTSGRLCWAACELMKDLAKLSNAEIRCECSLAGGNRAFKKAVEHAEDDEASASAALDQIVAANGLNEGEGPSNIILVGVTCGMSATWVASQIGRTLDLGGKAVLLGFTPFEGCRGLFAEPQVRERLTGNEEEVIILDPVVGPELVTGSTRLKSGTATKVCLEVILLLAFRQTSASSSTSKWWGGMLWGGAKGGITTRKIMQEYEEALKIYNNSQSLMNPFNEKMHPLSVGAASLQRHGRIVYGGYGREGLLGIIDASEQLPTFGCLEEDFQGFLLDSDVSKEVLRVIGTERTLPKFKEVLATLGEDDTLVLVLNFRRISDFGGAELARAKNTLSEIFGGEEEKRAYRIISLAAVPRVSNMDEATSDLMQLVIESSDSIVDIFLDETSGASVLSRARGDNNEYDLGAEIAIKSALNCFSSGANILNGKVFTNVMIDVRISNKKLLERAIKIVMTVAKVERLDAMESIMTVLGMKHLGRGELERLHSVHGHVDPAAHFSEKDLLKCIELGSQMRKVVPMAVLLASGKCSQVGEARALLDKASEDGRTLRDIIKDTV
;
A
#
# COMPACT_ATOMS: atom_id res chain seq x y z
N MET A 1 -77.82 -18.59 -27.33
CA MET A 1 -77.27 -19.93 -27.02
C MET A 1 -76.49 -20.44 -28.22
N ALA A 2 -75.46 -21.25 -27.96
CA ALA A 2 -74.63 -22.00 -28.90
C ALA A 2 -73.46 -21.25 -29.60
N ARG A 3 -72.28 -21.59 -29.09
CA ARG A 3 -70.91 -21.34 -29.57
C ARG A 3 -70.74 -21.66 -31.07
N ARG A 4 -70.00 -20.82 -31.79
CA ARG A 4 -69.32 -21.20 -33.05
C ARG A 4 -67.84 -20.87 -32.99
N LYS A 5 -67.05 -21.87 -33.41
CA LYS A 5 -65.59 -21.97 -33.37
C LYS A 5 -64.91 -21.02 -34.36
N ALA A 6 -63.79 -20.43 -33.95
CA ALA A 6 -62.88 -19.63 -34.76
C ALA A 6 -61.58 -20.44 -35.10
N PRO A 7 -60.80 -20.04 -36.12
CA PRO A 7 -60.10 -20.97 -37.02
C PRO A 7 -58.63 -21.27 -36.67
N LYS A 8 -58.11 -22.31 -37.33
CA LYS A 8 -56.72 -22.80 -37.27
C LYS A 8 -55.74 -21.76 -37.83
N SER A 9 -54.65 -21.47 -37.08
CA SER A 9 -53.41 -20.91 -37.62
C SER A 9 -52.19 -21.74 -37.19
N GLU A 10 -51.48 -22.18 -38.23
CA GLU A 10 -50.07 -22.57 -38.39
C GLU A 10 -49.21 -23.02 -37.19
N ARG A 11 -48.67 -24.24 -37.37
CA ARG A 11 -47.59 -24.85 -36.59
C ARG A 11 -46.29 -24.04 -36.72
N ARG A 12 -45.80 -23.47 -35.62
CA ARG A 12 -44.38 -23.09 -35.48
C ARG A 12 -43.61 -24.19 -34.75
N GLY A 13 -42.57 -24.69 -35.40
CA GLY A 13 -41.68 -25.73 -34.89
C GLY A 13 -40.97 -25.31 -33.61
N GLY A 14 -40.85 -26.26 -32.69
CA GLY A 14 -40.17 -26.08 -31.41
C GLY A 14 -38.68 -25.85 -31.59
N GLN A 15 -38.20 -24.67 -31.19
CA GLN A 15 -36.79 -24.38 -31.04
C GLN A 15 -36.42 -24.57 -29.57
N LYS A 16 -35.65 -25.62 -29.27
CA LYS A 16 -35.01 -25.85 -27.97
C LYS A 16 -34.31 -24.58 -27.52
N ARG A 17 -34.74 -23.98 -26.40
CA ARG A 17 -34.02 -22.92 -25.69
C ARG A 17 -32.65 -23.48 -25.27
N ARG A 18 -31.62 -23.22 -26.07
CA ARG A 18 -30.23 -23.24 -25.60
C ARG A 18 -30.13 -22.16 -24.52
N ARG A 19 -29.81 -22.57 -23.29
CA ARG A 19 -29.34 -21.66 -22.24
C ARG A 19 -28.07 -21.00 -22.77
N GLY A 20 -28.20 -19.78 -23.27
CA GLY A 20 -27.04 -18.95 -23.57
C GLY A 20 -26.37 -18.63 -22.25
N SER A 21 -25.15 -19.12 -22.07
CA SER A 21 -24.18 -18.53 -21.17
C SER A 21 -24.17 -17.02 -21.42
N GLY A 22 -24.57 -16.23 -20.42
CA GLY A 22 -24.44 -14.78 -20.48
C GLY A 22 -22.98 -14.46 -20.77
N LYS A 23 -22.69 -14.00 -21.98
CA LYS A 23 -21.42 -13.34 -22.27
C LYS A 23 -21.37 -12.14 -21.33
N VAL A 24 -20.40 -12.14 -20.43
CA VAL A 24 -19.93 -10.96 -19.71
C VAL A 24 -19.81 -9.86 -20.76
N GLY A 25 -20.57 -8.77 -20.59
CA GLY A 25 -20.51 -7.64 -21.49
C GLY A 25 -19.08 -7.13 -21.62
N ASN A 26 -18.77 -6.49 -22.76
CA ASN A 26 -17.54 -5.75 -23.03
C ASN A 26 -17.29 -4.68 -21.93
N ALA A 27 -16.84 -5.08 -20.74
CA ALA A 27 -16.09 -4.21 -19.87
C ALA A 27 -14.75 -4.02 -20.56
N ALA A 28 -14.56 -2.87 -21.22
CA ALA A 28 -13.24 -2.43 -21.64
C ALA A 28 -12.29 -2.65 -20.45
N THR A 29 -11.13 -3.25 -20.72
CA THR A 29 -10.08 -3.65 -19.76
C THR A 29 -9.75 -2.50 -18.80
N ALA A 30 -10.47 -2.44 -17.69
CA ALA A 30 -10.44 -1.30 -16.80
C ALA A 30 -9.21 -1.37 -15.89
N VAL A 31 -8.45 -0.29 -15.82
CA VAL A 31 -7.37 -0.13 -14.85
C VAL A 31 -8.01 0.19 -13.49
N VAL A 32 -8.45 -0.85 -12.79
CA VAL A 32 -9.26 -0.75 -11.56
C VAL A 32 -8.61 0.16 -10.52
N THR A 33 -7.28 0.10 -10.40
CA THR A 33 -6.50 0.92 -9.46
C THR A 33 -6.53 2.42 -9.73
N GLU A 34 -6.94 2.86 -10.92
CA GLU A 34 -7.09 4.28 -11.31
C GLU A 34 -8.57 4.67 -11.51
N MET A 35 -9.52 3.80 -11.16
CA MET A 35 -10.95 4.14 -11.16
C MET A 35 -11.32 4.91 -9.89
N GLN A 36 -12.42 5.65 -9.96
CA GLN A 36 -13.02 6.30 -8.79
C GLN A 36 -13.92 5.31 -8.04
N SER A 37 -13.81 5.26 -6.71
CA SER A 37 -14.68 4.42 -5.88
C SER A 37 -16.03 5.10 -5.63
N MET A 38 -17.12 4.35 -5.80
CA MET A 38 -18.47 4.84 -5.47
C MET A 38 -18.68 5.05 -3.97
N HIS A 39 -17.87 4.40 -3.12
CA HIS A 39 -17.93 4.56 -1.66
C HIS A 39 -17.38 5.90 -1.18
N SER A 40 -16.64 6.63 -2.02
CA SER A 40 -15.92 7.83 -1.63
C SER A 40 -16.12 9.02 -2.56
N MET A 41 -17.07 8.98 -3.50
CA MET A 41 -17.21 10.02 -4.53
C MET A 41 -17.30 11.46 -4.00
N ALA A 42 -17.86 11.66 -2.81
CA ALA A 42 -17.98 12.96 -2.16
C ALA A 42 -17.15 13.07 -0.86
N ILE A 43 -16.05 12.31 -0.77
CA ILE A 43 -15.25 12.22 0.47
C ILE A 43 -14.60 13.54 0.87
N ASP A 44 -14.45 14.47 -0.06
CA ASP A 44 -14.00 15.84 0.18
C ASP A 44 -15.00 16.73 0.93
N GLU A 45 -16.26 16.30 1.05
CA GLU A 45 -17.32 16.94 1.83
C GLU A 45 -17.59 16.23 3.18
N TYR A 46 -16.92 15.12 3.45
CA TYR A 46 -17.19 14.26 4.59
C TYR A 46 -16.54 14.78 5.88
N GLY A 47 -17.25 14.58 6.99
CA GLY A 47 -16.68 14.68 8.33
C GLY A 47 -15.77 13.48 8.65
N PRO A 48 -15.05 13.52 9.77
CA PRO A 48 -14.12 12.46 10.16
C PRO A 48 -14.77 11.07 10.21
N ILE A 49 -16.01 10.97 10.69
CA ILE A 49 -16.72 9.69 10.85
C ILE A 49 -17.14 9.12 9.49
N GLU A 50 -17.63 9.97 8.59
CA GLU A 50 -17.98 9.57 7.22
C GLU A 50 -16.73 9.12 6.44
N ILE A 51 -15.58 9.77 6.65
CA ILE A 51 -14.29 9.33 6.09
C ILE A 51 -13.90 7.95 6.60
N VAL A 52 -14.02 7.69 7.91
CA VAL A 52 -13.77 6.36 8.48
C VAL A 52 -14.72 5.34 7.85
N ARG A 53 -16.02 5.62 7.76
CA ARG A 53 -17.01 4.73 7.12
C ARG A 53 -16.67 4.42 5.66
N ALA A 54 -16.30 5.43 4.88
CA ALA A 54 -15.90 5.26 3.48
C ALA A 54 -14.63 4.39 3.38
N THR A 55 -13.66 4.62 4.27
CA THR A 55 -12.43 3.79 4.35
C THR A 55 -12.77 2.33 4.59
N ARG A 56 -13.59 2.05 5.60
CA ARG A 56 -14.03 0.68 5.96
C ARG A 56 -14.82 0.02 4.84
N ALA A 57 -15.67 0.77 4.14
CA ALA A 57 -16.42 0.28 2.99
C ALA A 57 -15.49 -0.13 1.84
N CYS A 58 -14.53 0.72 1.49
CA CYS A 58 -13.50 0.38 0.50
C CYS A 58 -12.71 -0.87 0.92
N GLU A 59 -12.23 -0.96 2.17
CA GLU A 59 -11.48 -2.13 2.64
C GLU A 59 -12.33 -3.41 2.70
N GLY A 60 -13.65 -3.31 2.87
CA GLY A 60 -14.55 -4.46 2.73
C GLY A 60 -14.44 -5.16 1.36
N GLU A 61 -14.11 -4.41 0.31
CA GLU A 61 -13.99 -4.92 -1.06
C GLU A 61 -12.83 -5.91 -1.25
N LEU A 62 -11.84 -5.97 -0.34
CA LEU A 62 -10.80 -7.00 -0.36
C LEU A 62 -11.40 -8.42 -0.41
N PHE A 63 -12.51 -8.62 0.32
CA PHE A 63 -13.12 -9.94 0.52
C PHE A 63 -14.48 -10.09 -0.16
N SER A 64 -15.17 -8.99 -0.47
CA SER A 64 -16.43 -9.04 -1.23
C SER A 64 -16.21 -9.02 -2.76
N GLY A 65 -15.03 -8.60 -3.22
CA GLY A 65 -14.71 -8.47 -4.64
C GLY A 65 -15.31 -7.23 -5.29
N PHE A 66 -15.02 -7.06 -6.58
CA PHE A 66 -15.45 -5.91 -7.38
C PHE A 66 -15.94 -6.36 -8.76
N GLN A 67 -17.13 -5.91 -9.17
CA GLN A 67 -17.72 -6.16 -10.51
C GLN A 67 -17.69 -7.63 -11.00
N GLY A 68 -17.74 -8.60 -10.07
CA GLY A 68 -17.71 -10.03 -10.40
C GLY A 68 -16.32 -10.60 -10.68
N TYR A 69 -15.26 -9.80 -10.55
CA TYR A 69 -13.89 -10.30 -10.56
C TYR A 69 -13.56 -11.06 -9.26
N PRO A 70 -12.61 -12.02 -9.29
CA PRO A 70 -12.21 -12.76 -8.10
C PRO A 70 -11.60 -11.86 -7.01
N SER A 71 -12.14 -12.00 -5.81
CA SER A 71 -11.66 -11.41 -4.55
C SER A 71 -10.62 -12.30 -3.87
N LEU A 72 -10.08 -11.84 -2.74
CA LEU A 72 -9.20 -12.65 -1.90
C LEU A 72 -9.90 -13.88 -1.28
N ARG A 73 -11.24 -13.88 -1.21
CA ARG A 73 -12.03 -14.97 -0.62
C ARG A 73 -12.33 -16.10 -1.61
N ASP A 74 -12.12 -15.86 -2.90
CA ASP A 74 -12.53 -16.78 -3.95
C ASP A 74 -11.62 -18.01 -4.07
N ALA A 75 -12.24 -19.17 -4.31
CA ALA A 75 -11.52 -20.44 -4.41
C ALA A 75 -10.53 -20.47 -5.60
N SER A 76 -10.82 -19.76 -6.69
CA SER A 76 -9.89 -19.59 -7.81
C SER A 76 -8.62 -18.85 -7.35
N MET A 77 -8.78 -17.82 -6.53
CA MET A 77 -7.67 -17.05 -5.98
C MET A 77 -6.84 -17.88 -5.01
N HIS A 78 -7.49 -18.61 -4.10
CA HIS A 78 -6.79 -19.53 -3.19
C HIS A 78 -5.92 -20.55 -3.93
N LYS A 79 -6.37 -21.10 -5.06
CA LYS A 79 -5.57 -22.04 -5.88
C LYS A 79 -4.31 -21.40 -6.43
N LYS A 80 -4.38 -20.16 -6.92
CA LYS A 80 -3.17 -19.46 -7.41
C LYS A 80 -2.21 -19.13 -6.26
N LEU A 81 -2.73 -18.71 -5.09
CA LEU A 81 -1.93 -18.50 -3.88
C LEU A 81 -1.22 -19.79 -3.44
N GLU A 82 -1.91 -20.93 -3.47
CA GLU A 82 -1.33 -22.24 -3.19
C GLU A 82 -0.27 -22.64 -4.23
N SER A 83 -0.44 -22.24 -5.49
CA SER A 83 0.56 -22.45 -6.54
C SER A 83 1.83 -21.62 -6.29
N ALA A 84 1.68 -20.34 -5.96
CA ALA A 84 2.80 -19.48 -5.59
C ALA A 84 3.52 -20.01 -4.34
N ALA A 85 2.76 -20.45 -3.34
CA ALA A 85 3.31 -21.06 -2.13
C ALA A 85 4.06 -22.37 -2.41
N ARG A 86 3.59 -23.21 -3.36
CA ARG A 86 4.30 -24.41 -3.80
C ARG A 86 5.63 -24.06 -4.46
N MET A 87 5.63 -23.07 -5.35
CA MET A 87 6.86 -22.58 -6.00
C MET A 87 7.89 -22.13 -4.95
N LEU A 88 7.47 -21.36 -3.95
CA LEU A 88 8.35 -20.96 -2.84
C LEU A 88 8.76 -22.13 -1.94
N SER A 89 7.86 -23.08 -1.67
CA SER A 89 8.16 -24.28 -0.89
C SER A 89 9.26 -25.12 -1.53
N ASP A 90 9.30 -25.22 -2.86
CA ASP A 90 10.36 -25.94 -3.58
C ASP A 90 11.73 -25.29 -3.33
N ALA A 91 11.80 -23.96 -3.27
CA ALA A 91 13.02 -23.24 -2.89
C ALA A 91 13.40 -23.46 -1.42
N VAL A 92 12.43 -23.36 -0.49
CA VAL A 92 12.67 -23.56 0.95
C VAL A 92 13.19 -24.98 1.25
N ASN A 93 12.73 -25.99 0.49
CA ASN A 93 13.18 -27.38 0.63
C ASN A 93 14.44 -27.72 -0.17
N SER A 94 15.02 -26.77 -0.91
CA SER A 94 16.22 -27.01 -1.71
C SER A 94 17.42 -27.32 -0.81
N LYS A 95 18.12 -28.43 -1.09
CA LYS A 95 19.28 -28.83 -0.28
C LYS A 95 20.47 -27.90 -0.51
N GLY A 96 21.11 -27.44 0.57
CA GLY A 96 22.35 -26.66 0.55
C GLY A 96 22.15 -25.17 0.25
N GLY A 97 20.95 -24.63 0.51
CA GLY A 97 20.65 -23.21 0.36
C GLY A 97 20.94 -22.64 -1.02
N LYS A 98 20.73 -23.44 -2.07
CA LYS A 98 21.04 -23.04 -3.45
C LYS A 98 19.97 -22.14 -4.05
N ALA A 99 18.76 -22.12 -3.48
CA ALA A 99 17.69 -21.26 -3.92
C ALA A 99 17.79 -19.83 -3.37
N LEU A 100 17.53 -18.88 -4.27
CA LEU A 100 17.47 -17.46 -4.01
C LEU A 100 16.05 -16.96 -4.29
N VAL A 101 15.38 -16.45 -3.27
CA VAL A 101 14.10 -15.75 -3.42
C VAL A 101 14.35 -14.26 -3.40
N VAL A 102 13.88 -13.55 -4.42
CA VAL A 102 14.02 -12.10 -4.52
C VAL A 102 12.63 -11.48 -4.48
N PHE A 103 12.36 -10.65 -3.48
CA PHE A 103 11.13 -9.84 -3.44
C PHE A 103 11.39 -8.50 -4.13
N SER A 104 10.55 -8.10 -5.08
CA SER A 104 10.76 -6.89 -5.87
C SER A 104 9.54 -6.00 -5.94
N GLY A 105 9.76 -4.69 -5.87
CA GLY A 105 8.71 -3.69 -6.05
C GLY A 105 9.23 -2.26 -5.95
N ALA A 106 8.33 -1.31 -6.21
CA ALA A 106 8.60 0.11 -6.10
C ALA A 106 7.63 0.78 -5.10
N GLY A 107 8.05 1.88 -4.48
CA GLY A 107 7.27 2.61 -3.49
C GLY A 107 6.76 1.71 -2.35
N THR A 108 5.49 1.84 -1.98
CA THR A 108 4.86 0.99 -0.96
C THR A 108 5.01 -0.50 -1.26
N SER A 109 4.84 -0.94 -2.51
CA SER A 109 5.00 -2.36 -2.88
C SER A 109 6.40 -2.86 -2.55
N GLY A 110 7.44 -2.07 -2.87
CA GLY A 110 8.82 -2.44 -2.55
C GLY A 110 9.11 -2.45 -1.05
N ARG A 111 8.53 -1.54 -0.27
CA ARG A 111 8.65 -1.56 1.21
C ARG A 111 7.95 -2.76 1.84
N LEU A 112 6.83 -3.19 1.29
CA LEU A 112 6.14 -4.41 1.71
C LEU A 112 6.88 -5.68 1.26
N CYS A 113 7.50 -5.67 0.09
CA CYS A 113 8.43 -6.71 -0.36
C CYS A 113 9.62 -6.85 0.60
N TRP A 114 10.16 -5.75 1.11
CA TRP A 114 11.20 -5.78 2.13
C TRP A 114 10.67 -6.42 3.43
N ALA A 115 9.48 -6.03 3.89
CA ALA A 115 8.88 -6.65 5.09
C ALA A 115 8.63 -8.16 4.92
N ALA A 116 8.19 -8.59 3.72
CA ALA A 116 8.02 -10.00 3.40
C ALA A 116 9.36 -10.76 3.33
N CYS A 117 10.41 -10.12 2.83
CA CYS A 117 11.77 -10.65 2.84
C CYS A 117 12.26 -10.92 4.27
N GLU A 118 12.04 -9.99 5.20
CA GLU A 118 12.40 -10.18 6.61
C GLU A 118 11.55 -11.28 7.27
N LEU A 119 10.24 -11.33 7.00
CA LEU A 119 9.38 -12.44 7.45
C LEU A 119 9.89 -13.80 6.95
N MET A 120 10.29 -13.88 5.68
CA MET A 120 10.84 -15.12 5.11
C MET A 120 12.13 -15.55 5.81
N LYS A 121 13.05 -14.61 6.08
CA LYS A 121 14.30 -14.90 6.81
C LYS A 121 14.01 -15.42 8.22
N ASP A 122 13.04 -14.85 8.91
CA ASP A 122 12.67 -15.29 10.25
C ASP A 122 11.99 -16.66 10.23
N LEU A 123 11.03 -16.90 9.32
CA LEU A 123 10.44 -18.23 9.10
C LEU A 123 11.49 -19.30 8.74
N ALA A 124 12.52 -18.92 7.97
CA ALA A 124 13.62 -19.80 7.63
C ALA A 124 14.46 -20.22 8.84
N LYS A 125 14.83 -19.27 9.71
CA LYS A 125 15.53 -19.59 10.97
C LYS A 125 14.74 -20.58 11.82
N LEU A 126 13.43 -20.41 11.88
CA LEU A 126 12.57 -21.21 12.75
C LEU A 126 12.27 -22.62 12.25
N SER A 127 12.25 -22.76 10.94
CA SER A 127 12.13 -24.06 10.28
C SER A 127 13.49 -24.73 10.05
N ASN A 128 14.59 -24.07 10.47
CA ASN A 128 15.96 -24.45 10.16
C ASN A 128 16.16 -24.71 8.65
N ALA A 129 15.50 -23.90 7.82
CA ALA A 129 15.60 -23.95 6.38
C ALA A 129 16.77 -23.09 5.89
N GLU A 130 17.61 -23.65 5.02
CA GLU A 130 18.66 -22.91 4.35
C GLU A 130 18.09 -22.26 3.09
N ILE A 131 17.88 -20.96 3.11
CA ILE A 131 17.41 -20.20 1.94
C ILE A 131 18.08 -18.84 1.85
N ARG A 132 18.43 -18.42 0.62
CA ARG A 132 18.89 -17.06 0.34
C ARG A 132 17.66 -16.22 0.01
N CYS A 133 17.52 -15.07 0.65
CA CYS A 133 16.36 -14.21 0.47
C CYS A 133 16.79 -12.75 0.49
N GLU A 134 16.46 -12.02 -0.57
CA GLU A 134 16.86 -10.62 -0.77
C GLU A 134 15.67 -9.76 -1.23
N CYS A 135 15.77 -8.46 -1.03
CA CYS A 135 14.78 -7.50 -1.50
C CYS A 135 15.38 -6.53 -2.52
N SER A 136 14.71 -6.40 -3.66
CA SER A 136 14.99 -5.47 -4.74
C SER A 136 13.97 -4.33 -4.72
N LEU A 137 14.27 -3.30 -3.92
CA LEU A 137 13.47 -2.08 -3.83
C LEU A 137 13.97 -1.05 -4.86
N ALA A 138 13.09 -0.61 -5.75
CA ALA A 138 13.40 0.46 -6.70
C ALA A 138 13.89 1.72 -5.97
N GLY A 139 15.12 2.17 -6.26
CA GLY A 139 15.78 3.29 -5.59
C GLY A 139 16.60 2.90 -4.34
N GLY A 140 16.74 1.60 -4.07
CA GLY A 140 17.57 1.04 -3.00
C GLY A 140 17.10 1.41 -1.59
N ASN A 141 17.98 1.28 -0.59
CA ASN A 141 17.64 1.53 0.82
C ASN A 141 17.10 2.95 1.08
N ARG A 142 17.50 3.94 0.27
CA ARG A 142 16.97 5.31 0.37
C ARG A 142 15.47 5.35 0.14
N ALA A 143 14.97 4.52 -0.78
CA ALA A 143 13.55 4.45 -1.13
C ALA A 143 12.65 3.96 0.01
N PHE A 144 13.24 3.30 1.02
CA PHE A 144 12.49 2.87 2.20
C PHE A 144 11.95 4.06 2.99
N LYS A 145 12.73 5.15 3.08
CA LYS A 145 12.44 6.30 3.96
C LYS A 145 11.82 7.47 3.22
N LYS A 146 12.13 7.59 1.93
CA LYS A 146 11.71 8.69 1.08
C LYS A 146 11.38 8.15 -0.30
N ALA A 147 10.35 8.66 -0.96
CA ALA A 147 10.13 8.35 -2.36
C ALA A 147 11.37 8.70 -3.21
N VAL A 148 11.76 7.79 -4.10
CA VAL A 148 12.84 8.02 -5.07
C VAL A 148 12.22 8.12 -6.45
N GLU A 149 12.47 9.25 -7.09
CA GLU A 149 11.90 9.64 -8.38
C GLU A 149 12.51 8.78 -9.48
N HIS A 150 11.73 8.47 -10.53
CA HIS A 150 12.12 7.66 -11.69
C HIS A 150 12.56 6.21 -11.44
N ALA A 151 12.84 5.81 -10.20
CA ALA A 151 13.39 4.49 -9.94
C ALA A 151 12.49 3.33 -10.40
N GLU A 152 11.16 3.53 -10.40
CA GLU A 152 10.18 2.55 -10.89
C GLU A 152 10.21 2.37 -12.43
N ASP A 153 10.72 3.36 -13.16
CA ASP A 153 10.65 3.43 -14.63
C ASP A 153 11.96 3.02 -15.34
N ASP A 154 13.05 2.76 -14.59
CA ASP A 154 14.37 2.45 -15.15
C ASP A 154 14.61 0.94 -15.33
N GLU A 155 14.47 0.46 -16.56
CA GLU A 155 14.66 -0.95 -16.96
C GLU A 155 16.11 -1.44 -16.77
N ALA A 156 17.10 -0.60 -17.11
CA ALA A 156 18.51 -0.98 -17.05
C ALA A 156 18.96 -1.14 -15.60
N SER A 157 18.60 -0.19 -14.74
CA SER A 157 18.86 -0.28 -13.31
C SER A 157 18.12 -1.44 -12.65
N ALA A 158 16.90 -1.75 -13.10
CA ALA A 158 16.14 -2.90 -12.61
C ALA A 158 16.86 -4.22 -12.89
N SER A 159 17.29 -4.43 -14.13
CA SER A 159 18.03 -5.65 -14.52
C SER A 159 19.38 -5.74 -13.80
N ALA A 160 20.13 -4.65 -13.75
CA ALA A 160 21.42 -4.58 -13.06
C ALA A 160 21.30 -4.85 -11.56
N ALA A 161 20.24 -4.38 -10.89
CA ALA A 161 20.00 -4.66 -9.48
C ALA A 161 19.75 -6.16 -9.22
N LEU A 162 19.01 -6.83 -10.11
CA LEU A 162 18.81 -8.28 -10.00
C LEU A 162 20.14 -9.02 -10.22
N ASP A 163 20.91 -8.65 -11.24
CA ASP A 163 22.22 -9.26 -11.51
C ASP A 163 23.20 -9.09 -10.32
N GLN A 164 23.21 -7.93 -9.68
CA GLN A 164 24.00 -7.68 -8.48
C GLN A 164 23.57 -8.56 -7.31
N ILE A 165 22.27 -8.72 -7.08
CA ILE A 165 21.72 -9.59 -6.02
C ILE A 165 22.12 -11.05 -6.29
N VAL A 166 21.99 -11.51 -7.53
CA VAL A 166 22.35 -12.86 -7.97
C VAL A 166 23.85 -13.12 -7.78
N ALA A 167 24.69 -12.19 -8.23
CA ALA A 167 26.15 -12.28 -8.08
C ALA A 167 26.60 -12.24 -6.60
N ALA A 168 26.02 -11.36 -5.78
CA ALA A 168 26.31 -11.27 -4.35
C ALA A 168 25.94 -12.56 -3.59
N ASN A 169 25.00 -13.34 -4.14
CA ASN A 169 24.60 -14.63 -3.62
C ASN A 169 25.35 -15.81 -4.27
N GLY A 170 26.42 -15.56 -5.04
CA GLY A 170 27.28 -16.59 -5.60
C GLY A 170 26.60 -17.51 -6.60
N LEU A 171 25.60 -17.01 -7.33
CA LEU A 171 24.96 -17.72 -8.43
C LEU A 171 25.50 -17.14 -9.76
N ASN A 172 26.08 -17.98 -10.62
CA ASN A 172 26.66 -17.56 -11.90
C ASN A 172 25.81 -18.02 -13.10
N GLU A 173 25.92 -17.32 -14.23
CA GLU A 173 25.35 -17.74 -15.51
C GLU A 173 25.92 -19.12 -15.90
N GLY A 174 25.04 -20.13 -16.07
CA GLY A 174 25.40 -21.46 -16.59
C GLY A 174 25.41 -22.64 -15.60
N GLU A 175 25.14 -22.44 -14.30
CA GLU A 175 25.09 -23.53 -13.30
C GLU A 175 23.70 -24.25 -13.18
N GLY A 176 23.01 -24.47 -14.31
CA GLY A 176 21.70 -25.17 -14.37
C GLY A 176 20.49 -24.26 -14.16
N PRO A 177 19.23 -24.78 -14.24
CA PRO A 177 18.02 -23.95 -14.11
C PRO A 177 18.11 -23.16 -12.82
N SER A 178 18.06 -21.84 -12.92
CA SER A 178 18.42 -20.99 -11.80
C SER A 178 17.42 -21.24 -10.68
N ASN A 179 17.93 -21.55 -9.49
CA ASN A 179 17.10 -21.65 -8.29
C ASN A 179 16.63 -20.25 -7.84
N ILE A 180 16.42 -19.33 -8.79
CA ILE A 180 15.98 -17.96 -8.56
C ILE A 180 14.46 -17.94 -8.69
N ILE A 181 13.79 -17.46 -7.64
CA ILE A 181 12.37 -17.16 -7.68
C ILE A 181 12.20 -15.67 -7.39
N LEU A 182 11.68 -14.93 -8.36
CA LEU A 182 11.33 -13.52 -8.17
C LEU A 182 9.86 -13.39 -7.78
N VAL A 183 9.57 -12.76 -6.64
CA VAL A 183 8.22 -12.32 -6.27
C VAL A 183 8.12 -10.83 -6.56
N GLY A 184 7.56 -10.48 -7.72
CA GLY A 184 7.41 -9.11 -8.19
C GLY A 184 6.03 -8.52 -7.87
N VAL A 185 5.99 -7.33 -7.27
CA VAL A 185 4.74 -6.69 -6.84
C VAL A 185 4.54 -5.32 -7.52
N THR A 186 3.43 -5.20 -8.26
CA THR A 186 3.00 -3.95 -8.90
C THR A 186 1.48 -3.84 -8.85
N CYS A 187 0.93 -3.08 -7.90
CA CYS A 187 -0.52 -2.97 -7.70
C CYS A 187 -1.30 -2.65 -8.98
N GLY A 188 -0.80 -1.70 -9.77
CA GLY A 188 -1.45 -1.28 -11.02
C GLY A 188 -1.09 -2.10 -12.27
N MET A 189 -0.30 -3.17 -12.14
CA MET A 189 0.26 -3.94 -13.27
C MET A 189 0.95 -3.05 -14.32
N SER A 190 1.86 -2.17 -13.87
CA SER A 190 2.45 -1.14 -14.73
C SER A 190 3.92 -0.82 -14.46
N ALA A 191 4.51 -1.27 -13.35
CA ALA A 191 5.87 -0.89 -12.98
C ALA A 191 6.92 -1.53 -13.91
N THR A 192 7.67 -0.70 -14.63
CA THR A 192 8.78 -1.14 -15.50
C THR A 192 9.80 -1.96 -14.71
N TRP A 193 10.19 -1.48 -13.52
CA TRP A 193 11.10 -2.18 -12.61
C TRP A 193 10.77 -3.67 -12.41
N VAL A 194 9.49 -3.97 -12.19
CA VAL A 194 9.05 -5.34 -11.93
C VAL A 194 9.01 -6.16 -13.21
N ALA A 195 8.51 -5.58 -14.31
CA ALA A 195 8.47 -6.27 -15.61
C ALA A 195 9.88 -6.67 -16.08
N SER A 196 10.84 -5.74 -16.02
CA SER A 196 12.23 -5.98 -16.42
C SER A 196 12.90 -7.04 -15.55
N GLN A 197 12.68 -7.03 -14.23
CA GLN A 197 13.24 -8.07 -13.36
C GLN A 197 12.62 -9.44 -13.60
N ILE A 198 11.32 -9.54 -13.91
CA ILE A 198 10.73 -10.82 -14.30
C ILE A 198 11.35 -11.32 -15.61
N GLY A 199 11.46 -10.45 -16.62
CA GLY A 199 12.11 -10.78 -17.89
C GLY A 199 13.53 -11.32 -17.69
N ARG A 200 14.35 -10.59 -16.93
CA ARG A 200 15.72 -11.01 -16.61
C ARG A 200 15.77 -12.30 -15.78
N THR A 201 14.86 -12.50 -14.84
CA THR A 201 14.75 -13.76 -14.06
C THR A 201 14.51 -14.95 -14.99
N LEU A 202 13.61 -14.79 -15.96
CA LEU A 202 13.32 -15.84 -16.95
C LEU A 202 14.50 -16.05 -17.91
N ASP A 203 15.26 -15.02 -18.27
CA ASP A 203 16.49 -15.17 -19.09
C ASP A 203 17.55 -16.01 -18.37
N LEU A 204 17.59 -15.91 -17.04
CA LEU A 204 18.44 -16.73 -16.17
C LEU A 204 17.87 -18.14 -15.95
N GLY A 205 16.72 -18.50 -16.54
CA GLY A 205 16.05 -19.78 -16.36
C GLY A 205 15.34 -19.95 -15.01
N GLY A 206 15.01 -18.83 -14.36
CA GLY A 206 14.35 -18.79 -13.06
C GLY A 206 12.83 -18.79 -13.18
N LYS A 207 12.16 -18.62 -12.04
CA LYS A 207 10.69 -18.56 -11.96
C LYS A 207 10.21 -17.26 -11.35
N ALA A 208 8.96 -16.88 -11.60
CA ALA A 208 8.39 -15.65 -11.09
C ALA A 208 6.97 -15.81 -10.54
N VAL A 209 6.67 -15.01 -9.52
CA VAL A 209 5.31 -14.72 -9.07
C VAL A 209 5.07 -13.23 -9.30
N LEU A 210 4.07 -12.89 -10.11
CA LEU A 210 3.65 -11.51 -10.34
C LEU A 210 2.39 -11.23 -9.51
N LEU A 211 2.41 -10.22 -8.65
CA LEU A 211 1.27 -9.79 -7.85
C LEU A 211 0.83 -8.36 -8.21
N GLY A 212 -0.46 -8.20 -8.49
CA GLY A 212 -1.12 -6.91 -8.68
C GLY A 212 -2.63 -7.01 -8.46
N PHE A 213 -3.35 -5.89 -8.66
CA PHE A 213 -4.80 -5.81 -8.36
C PHE A 213 -5.64 -5.20 -9.48
N THR A 214 -5.00 -4.99 -10.63
CA THR A 214 -5.66 -4.83 -11.91
C THR A 214 -5.71 -6.21 -12.58
N PRO A 215 -6.83 -6.62 -13.21
CA PRO A 215 -6.84 -7.83 -14.05
C PRO A 215 -5.65 -7.80 -15.00
N PHE A 216 -4.93 -8.90 -15.17
CA PHE A 216 -3.73 -8.88 -15.99
C PHE A 216 -4.01 -8.42 -17.43
N GLU A 217 -5.23 -8.62 -17.93
CA GLU A 217 -5.64 -8.12 -19.24
C GLU A 217 -5.66 -6.59 -19.36
N GLY A 218 -5.80 -5.89 -18.24
CA GLY A 218 -5.74 -4.42 -18.12
C GLY A 218 -4.38 -3.88 -17.69
N CYS A 219 -3.30 -4.67 -17.80
CA CYS A 219 -1.94 -4.20 -17.54
C CYS A 219 -1.51 -3.06 -18.48
N ARG A 220 -0.45 -2.34 -18.10
CA ARG A 220 0.09 -1.17 -18.82
C ARG A 220 1.62 -1.24 -18.88
N GLY A 221 2.22 -0.33 -19.66
CA GLY A 221 3.67 -0.25 -19.81
C GLY A 221 4.23 -1.53 -20.44
N LEU A 222 5.42 -1.95 -19.99
CA LEU A 222 6.07 -3.16 -20.51
C LEU A 222 5.18 -4.41 -20.45
N PHE A 223 4.32 -4.54 -19.44
CA PHE A 223 3.41 -5.69 -19.34
C PHE A 223 2.40 -5.78 -20.50
N ALA A 224 2.05 -4.65 -21.11
CA ALA A 224 1.11 -4.59 -22.22
C ALA A 224 1.75 -4.93 -23.57
N GLU A 225 3.07 -4.99 -23.65
CA GLU A 225 3.78 -5.36 -24.88
C GLU A 225 3.47 -6.82 -25.26
N PRO A 226 3.11 -7.11 -26.52
CA PRO A 226 2.70 -8.46 -26.93
C PRO A 226 3.71 -9.55 -26.56
N GLN A 227 5.00 -9.29 -26.75
CA GLN A 227 6.08 -10.25 -26.48
C GLN A 227 6.24 -10.52 -24.98
N VAL A 228 6.19 -9.47 -24.15
CA VAL A 228 6.24 -9.61 -22.69
C VAL A 228 5.01 -10.37 -22.19
N ARG A 229 3.83 -10.01 -22.68
CA ARG A 229 2.57 -10.66 -22.31
C ARG A 229 2.54 -12.13 -22.69
N GLU A 230 2.96 -12.48 -23.89
CA GLU A 230 3.07 -13.86 -24.35
C GLU A 230 4.05 -14.65 -23.46
N ARG A 231 5.22 -14.05 -23.16
CA ARG A 231 6.20 -14.65 -22.27
C ARG A 231 5.67 -14.92 -20.86
N LEU A 232 4.95 -13.97 -20.27
CA LEU A 232 4.40 -14.09 -18.91
C LEU A 232 3.22 -15.06 -18.80
N THR A 233 2.49 -15.28 -19.89
CA THR A 233 1.29 -16.14 -19.92
C THR A 233 1.53 -17.50 -20.56
N GLY A 234 2.69 -17.70 -21.20
CA GLY A 234 3.00 -18.90 -21.97
C GLY A 234 3.23 -20.16 -21.12
N ASN A 235 3.68 -20.02 -19.87
CA ASN A 235 3.96 -21.14 -18.98
C ASN A 235 3.61 -20.84 -17.50
N GLU A 236 2.51 -21.40 -17.02
CA GLU A 236 2.04 -21.22 -15.62
C GLU A 236 2.95 -21.92 -14.57
N GLU A 237 3.89 -22.78 -14.99
CA GLU A 237 4.90 -23.37 -14.09
C GLU A 237 6.13 -22.47 -13.89
N GLU A 238 6.35 -21.53 -14.82
CA GLU A 238 7.42 -20.52 -14.76
C GLU A 238 6.93 -19.22 -14.15
N VAL A 239 5.73 -18.76 -14.53
CA VAL A 239 5.16 -17.49 -14.08
C VAL A 239 3.77 -17.70 -13.50
N ILE A 240 3.60 -17.35 -12.22
CA ILE A 240 2.30 -17.36 -11.55
C ILE A 240 1.80 -15.92 -11.41
N ILE A 241 0.68 -15.60 -12.04
CA ILE A 241 0.06 -14.28 -11.98
C ILE A 241 -1.07 -14.28 -10.93
N LEU A 242 -0.83 -13.55 -9.83
CA LEU A 242 -1.77 -13.24 -8.77
C LEU A 242 -2.40 -11.87 -9.03
N ASP A 243 -3.63 -11.85 -9.51
CA ASP A 243 -4.37 -10.64 -9.90
C ASP A 243 -5.76 -10.52 -9.23
N PRO A 244 -5.88 -10.70 -7.89
CA PRO A 244 -7.16 -10.47 -7.22
C PRO A 244 -7.62 -9.03 -7.42
N VAL A 245 -8.88 -8.83 -7.75
CA VAL A 245 -9.42 -7.48 -7.97
C VAL A 245 -10.11 -7.00 -6.71
N VAL A 246 -9.45 -6.08 -6.01
CA VAL A 246 -9.92 -5.54 -4.74
C VAL A 246 -10.79 -4.28 -4.90
N GLY A 247 -11.02 -3.83 -6.13
CA GLY A 247 -11.80 -2.64 -6.45
C GLY A 247 -11.03 -1.32 -6.34
N PRO A 248 -11.67 -0.18 -6.71
CA PRO A 248 -11.03 1.14 -6.72
C PRO A 248 -10.67 1.65 -5.33
N GLU A 249 -9.65 2.49 -5.24
CA GLU A 249 -9.12 3.01 -3.96
C GLU A 249 -10.05 4.07 -3.32
N LEU A 250 -9.91 4.27 -2.00
CA LEU A 250 -10.60 5.34 -1.25
C LEU A 250 -10.35 6.71 -1.88
N VAL A 251 -9.08 6.99 -2.17
CA VAL A 251 -8.63 8.11 -2.98
C VAL A 251 -8.00 7.52 -4.24
N THR A 252 -8.52 7.91 -5.40
CA THR A 252 -8.22 7.33 -6.71
C THR A 252 -6.71 7.26 -6.95
N GLY A 253 -6.21 6.07 -7.30
CA GLY A 253 -4.79 5.84 -7.58
C GLY A 253 -3.88 5.69 -6.35
N SER A 254 -4.40 5.85 -5.12
CA SER A 254 -3.60 5.71 -3.90
C SER A 254 -3.37 4.24 -3.52
N THR A 255 -2.55 3.55 -4.32
CA THR A 255 -2.28 2.11 -4.18
C THR A 255 -1.60 1.69 -2.88
N ARG A 256 -1.18 2.65 -2.03
CA ARG A 256 -0.69 2.39 -0.66
C ARG A 256 -1.80 1.93 0.31
N LEU A 257 -3.05 2.24 -0.04
CA LEU A 257 -4.24 1.98 0.75
C LEU A 257 -4.65 0.51 0.61
N LYS A 258 -5.74 0.24 -0.11
CA LYS A 258 -6.37 -1.07 -0.21
C LYS A 258 -5.47 -2.09 -0.89
N SER A 259 -4.88 -1.70 -2.03
CA SER A 259 -3.95 -2.55 -2.77
C SER A 259 -2.69 -2.89 -1.94
N GLY A 260 -2.18 -1.93 -1.16
CA GLY A 260 -1.06 -2.17 -0.25
C GLY A 260 -1.43 -3.10 0.91
N THR A 261 -2.64 -2.99 1.46
CA THR A 261 -3.15 -3.93 2.47
C THR A 261 -3.27 -5.34 1.88
N ALA A 262 -3.87 -5.47 0.70
CA ALA A 262 -3.98 -6.75 0.00
C ALA A 262 -2.62 -7.35 -0.40
N THR A 263 -1.63 -6.51 -0.72
CA THR A 263 -0.24 -6.94 -0.99
C THR A 263 0.34 -7.65 0.21
N LYS A 264 0.29 -7.00 1.39
CA LYS A 264 0.81 -7.56 2.63
C LYS A 264 0.15 -8.92 2.94
N VAL A 265 -1.18 -8.97 2.89
CA VAL A 265 -1.96 -10.21 3.06
C VAL A 265 -1.51 -11.30 2.10
N CYS A 266 -1.45 -11.03 0.79
CA CYS A 266 -1.06 -12.04 -0.20
C CYS A 266 0.37 -12.56 0.02
N LEU A 267 1.34 -11.68 0.25
CA LEU A 267 2.74 -12.06 0.48
C LEU A 267 2.89 -12.92 1.74
N GLU A 268 2.21 -12.54 2.82
CA GLU A 268 2.26 -13.29 4.07
C GLU A 268 1.55 -14.64 3.94
N VAL A 269 0.42 -14.70 3.25
CA VAL A 269 -0.28 -15.97 2.98
C VAL A 269 0.60 -16.94 2.20
N ILE A 270 1.25 -16.50 1.10
CA ILE A 270 2.10 -17.41 0.31
C ILE A 270 3.31 -17.89 1.12
N LEU A 271 3.87 -17.04 1.99
CA LEU A 271 4.98 -17.40 2.88
C LEU A 271 4.56 -18.40 3.95
N LEU A 272 3.48 -18.13 4.68
CA LEU A 272 2.95 -19.04 5.70
C LEU A 272 2.61 -20.41 5.10
N LEU A 273 2.05 -20.45 3.89
CA LEU A 273 1.75 -21.68 3.17
C LEU A 273 3.01 -22.41 2.67
N ALA A 274 4.06 -21.69 2.25
CA ALA A 274 5.32 -22.29 1.80
C ALA A 274 6.05 -22.99 2.96
N PHE A 275 6.17 -22.33 4.11
CA PHE A 275 6.81 -22.88 5.31
C PHE A 275 5.94 -23.91 6.05
N ARG A 276 4.65 -23.99 5.76
CA ARG A 276 3.81 -25.13 6.20
C ARG A 276 4.23 -26.43 5.48
N GLN A 277 4.45 -26.36 4.17
CA GLN A 277 4.64 -27.55 3.32
C GLN A 277 5.97 -28.28 3.62
N THR A 278 6.97 -27.56 4.12
CA THR A 278 8.27 -28.11 4.54
C THR A 278 8.17 -29.00 5.79
N SER A 279 7.14 -28.80 6.62
CA SER A 279 6.92 -29.54 7.88
C SER A 279 6.31 -30.95 7.69
N ALA A 280 6.06 -31.40 6.46
CA ALA A 280 5.35 -32.65 6.19
C ALA A 280 6.25 -33.86 5.83
N SER A 281 7.56 -33.70 5.64
CA SER A 281 8.41 -34.73 5.04
C SER A 281 9.44 -35.45 5.95
N SER A 282 9.54 -35.14 7.25
CA SER A 282 10.48 -35.84 8.16
C SER A 282 9.85 -36.27 9.51
N SER A 283 10.32 -37.35 10.14
CA SER A 283 9.79 -37.80 11.44
C SER A 283 10.03 -36.81 12.58
N THR A 284 11.02 -35.93 12.44
CA THR A 284 11.33 -34.78 13.31
C THR A 284 10.44 -33.57 13.07
N SER A 285 9.78 -33.45 11.90
CA SER A 285 8.95 -32.30 11.53
C SER A 285 7.56 -32.27 12.19
N LYS A 286 7.12 -33.38 12.80
CA LYS A 286 5.90 -33.41 13.63
C LYS A 286 6.03 -32.57 14.90
N TRP A 287 7.24 -32.43 15.43
CA TRP A 287 7.50 -31.63 16.65
C TRP A 287 7.49 -30.13 16.32
N TRP A 288 8.15 -29.72 15.22
CA TRP A 288 8.13 -28.34 14.70
C TRP A 288 6.76 -27.88 14.19
N GLY A 289 6.04 -28.76 13.49
CA GLY A 289 4.66 -28.50 13.09
C GLY A 289 3.71 -28.33 14.29
N GLY A 290 4.02 -28.95 15.44
CA GLY A 290 3.34 -28.71 16.71
C GLY A 290 3.80 -27.43 17.43
N MET A 291 5.06 -27.04 17.27
CA MET A 291 5.68 -25.88 17.94
C MET A 291 5.40 -24.54 17.23
N LEU A 292 5.45 -24.50 15.89
CA LEU A 292 5.06 -23.34 15.08
C LEU A 292 3.53 -23.13 15.03
N TRP A 293 2.75 -24.22 15.11
CA TRP A 293 1.32 -24.17 14.79
C TRP A 293 0.38 -24.70 15.89
N GLY A 294 0.92 -24.97 17.09
CA GLY A 294 0.19 -25.13 18.34
C GLY A 294 -1.03 -26.07 18.27
N GLY A 295 -0.85 -27.28 17.75
CA GLY A 295 -1.84 -28.36 17.84
C GLY A 295 -3.24 -28.04 17.27
N ALA A 296 -3.34 -27.11 16.32
CA ALA A 296 -4.62 -26.74 15.70
C ALA A 296 -5.31 -27.99 15.10
N LYS A 297 -6.39 -28.45 15.75
CA LYS A 297 -7.25 -29.54 15.24
C LYS A 297 -7.97 -29.04 13.98
N GLY A 298 -7.38 -29.32 12.81
CA GLY A 298 -7.87 -28.92 11.48
C GLY A 298 -6.84 -28.03 10.77
N GLY A 299 -5.93 -28.66 10.01
CA GLY A 299 -4.70 -28.04 9.50
C GLY A 299 -4.85 -26.67 8.81
N ILE A 300 -3.74 -25.92 8.73
CA ILE A 300 -3.67 -24.53 8.25
C ILE A 300 -3.98 -24.44 6.75
N THR A 301 -5.22 -24.17 6.38
CA THR A 301 -5.61 -23.99 4.97
C THR A 301 -5.51 -22.52 4.55
N THR A 302 -5.32 -22.25 3.26
CA THR A 302 -5.42 -20.91 2.67
C THR A 302 -6.70 -20.19 3.11
N ARG A 303 -7.83 -20.92 3.12
CA ARG A 303 -9.12 -20.41 3.61
C ARG A 303 -9.04 -19.95 5.07
N LYS A 304 -8.43 -20.73 5.96
CA LYS A 304 -8.31 -20.37 7.38
C LYS A 304 -7.45 -19.12 7.57
N ILE A 305 -6.27 -19.05 6.93
CA ILE A 305 -5.40 -17.87 7.02
C ILE A 305 -6.13 -16.63 6.50
N MET A 306 -6.82 -16.75 5.36
CA MET A 306 -7.58 -15.64 4.78
C MET A 306 -8.74 -15.19 5.67
N GLN A 307 -9.45 -16.13 6.32
CA GLN A 307 -10.48 -15.81 7.30
C GLN A 307 -9.93 -15.04 8.50
N GLU A 308 -8.74 -15.43 8.99
CA GLU A 308 -8.09 -14.71 10.09
C GLU A 308 -7.68 -13.29 9.69
N TYR A 309 -7.23 -13.05 8.45
CA TYR A 309 -6.99 -11.69 7.94
C TYR A 309 -8.29 -10.88 7.79
N GLU A 310 -9.37 -11.51 7.33
CA GLU A 310 -10.69 -10.88 7.25
C GLU A 310 -11.19 -10.48 8.66
N GLU A 311 -10.95 -11.32 9.67
CA GLU A 311 -11.25 -11.03 11.07
C GLU A 311 -10.35 -9.92 11.66
N ALA A 312 -9.05 -9.94 11.37
CA ALA A 312 -8.11 -8.91 11.82
C ALA A 312 -8.48 -7.51 11.29
N LEU A 313 -8.87 -7.41 10.01
CA LEU A 313 -9.35 -6.15 9.44
C LEU A 313 -10.70 -5.73 10.01
N LYS A 314 -11.57 -6.68 10.40
CA LYS A 314 -12.81 -6.38 11.12
C LYS A 314 -12.56 -5.79 12.50
N ILE A 315 -11.48 -6.16 13.19
CA ILE A 315 -11.13 -5.59 14.48
C ILE A 315 -10.90 -4.08 14.36
N TYR A 316 -10.08 -3.66 13.38
CA TYR A 316 -9.92 -2.24 13.06
C TYR A 316 -11.27 -1.59 12.67
N ASN A 317 -12.09 -2.29 11.87
CA ASN A 317 -13.42 -1.81 11.50
C ASN A 317 -14.41 -1.71 12.67
N ASN A 318 -14.08 -2.25 13.85
CA ASN A 318 -14.91 -2.19 15.05
C ASN A 318 -14.33 -1.25 16.11
N SER A 319 -13.21 -0.55 15.85
CA SER A 319 -12.69 0.50 16.74
C SER A 319 -13.79 1.50 17.06
N GLN A 320 -14.12 1.60 18.35
CA GLN A 320 -15.15 2.51 18.85
C GLN A 320 -14.62 3.94 18.89
N SER A 321 -13.33 4.14 19.15
CA SER A 321 -12.75 5.48 19.24
C SER A 321 -12.78 6.20 17.89
N LEU A 322 -12.54 5.49 16.78
CA LEU A 322 -12.69 6.04 15.41
C LEU A 322 -14.14 6.28 14.98
N MET A 323 -15.11 5.73 15.71
CA MET A 323 -16.53 5.94 15.44
C MET A 323 -17.19 6.84 16.49
N ASN A 324 -16.40 7.43 17.38
CA ASN A 324 -16.90 8.22 18.48
C ASN A 324 -17.39 9.58 17.97
N PRO A 325 -18.70 9.89 18.03
CA PRO A 325 -19.22 11.18 17.60
C PRO A 325 -19.05 12.28 18.66
N PHE A 326 -18.65 11.92 19.88
CA PHE A 326 -18.48 12.86 20.96
C PHE A 326 -17.18 13.64 20.76
N ASN A 327 -17.31 14.85 20.22
CA ASN A 327 -16.26 15.84 19.95
C ASN A 327 -15.43 15.59 18.68
N GLU A 328 -16.00 15.92 17.51
CA GLU A 328 -15.32 15.86 16.21
C GLU A 328 -13.96 16.56 16.16
N LYS A 329 -13.74 17.62 16.98
CA LYS A 329 -12.46 18.32 17.03
C LYS A 329 -11.34 17.50 17.67
N MET A 330 -11.68 16.59 18.58
CA MET A 330 -10.77 15.64 19.21
C MET A 330 -10.73 14.31 18.47
N HIS A 331 -11.40 14.19 17.33
CA HIS A 331 -11.27 13.00 16.50
C HIS A 331 -9.84 12.93 15.93
N PRO A 332 -9.16 11.77 15.94
CA PRO A 332 -7.76 11.65 15.50
C PRO A 332 -7.49 12.28 14.12
N LEU A 333 -8.38 12.05 13.15
CA LEU A 333 -8.28 12.60 11.80
C LEU A 333 -8.35 14.15 11.81
N SER A 334 -9.22 14.72 12.65
CA SER A 334 -9.37 16.17 12.80
C SER A 334 -8.16 16.79 13.48
N VAL A 335 -7.58 16.12 14.50
CA VAL A 335 -6.36 16.56 15.18
C VAL A 335 -5.18 16.59 14.20
N GLY A 336 -5.01 15.53 13.40
CA GLY A 336 -4.00 15.49 12.34
C GLY A 336 -4.23 16.58 11.29
N ALA A 337 -5.46 16.75 10.81
CA ALA A 337 -5.80 17.78 9.84
C ALA A 337 -5.53 19.20 10.36
N ALA A 338 -5.92 19.50 11.59
CA ALA A 338 -5.70 20.80 12.21
C ALA A 338 -4.20 21.15 12.33
N SER A 339 -3.37 20.14 12.59
CA SER A 339 -1.91 20.30 12.63
C SER A 339 -1.38 20.69 11.25
N LEU A 340 -1.78 19.96 10.20
CA LEU A 340 -1.34 20.25 8.83
C LEU A 340 -1.85 21.60 8.31
N GLN A 341 -3.09 21.99 8.65
CA GLN A 341 -3.68 23.27 8.26
C GLN A 341 -2.93 24.46 8.89
N ARG A 342 -2.28 24.26 10.04
CA ARG A 342 -1.46 25.26 10.73
C ARG A 342 0.03 25.14 10.42
N HIS A 343 0.38 24.37 9.39
CA HIS A 343 1.77 24.11 9.01
C HIS A 343 2.60 23.41 10.10
N GLY A 344 1.95 22.72 11.04
CA GLY A 344 2.59 21.82 11.97
C GLY A 344 2.89 20.45 11.36
N ARG A 345 3.65 19.64 12.09
CA ARG A 345 4.17 18.34 11.66
C ARG A 345 3.39 17.21 12.32
N ILE A 346 3.34 16.08 11.62
CA ILE A 346 2.89 14.79 12.14
C ILE A 346 4.10 13.88 12.26
N VAL A 347 4.46 13.52 13.50
CA VAL A 347 5.61 12.67 13.78
C VAL A 347 5.13 11.32 14.31
N TYR A 348 5.42 10.23 13.60
CA TYR A 348 5.19 8.87 14.08
C TYR A 348 6.35 8.38 14.94
N GLY A 349 6.06 7.90 16.13
CA GLY A 349 6.99 7.14 16.96
C GLY A 349 6.42 5.75 17.23
N GLY A 350 6.96 4.70 16.62
CA GLY A 350 6.48 3.34 16.84
C GLY A 350 7.49 2.43 17.51
N TYR A 351 7.01 1.51 18.33
CA TYR A 351 7.83 0.57 19.08
C TYR A 351 7.90 -0.78 18.37
N GLY A 352 9.12 -1.26 18.09
CA GLY A 352 9.40 -2.43 17.23
C GLY A 352 8.88 -2.30 15.80
N ARG A 353 8.55 -3.43 15.16
CA ARG A 353 8.30 -3.44 13.71
C ARG A 353 7.07 -2.62 13.29
N GLU A 354 6.11 -2.41 14.17
CA GLU A 354 4.96 -1.54 13.92
C GLU A 354 5.41 -0.09 13.66
N GLY A 355 6.54 0.35 14.21
CA GLY A 355 7.16 1.63 13.88
C GLY A 355 7.63 1.74 12.43
N LEU A 356 7.97 0.62 11.78
CA LEU A 356 8.29 0.61 10.36
C LEU A 356 7.05 0.94 9.51
N LEU A 357 5.84 0.56 9.96
CA LEU A 357 4.59 0.95 9.28
C LEU A 357 4.39 2.47 9.32
N GLY A 358 4.76 3.13 10.42
CA GLY A 358 4.76 4.60 10.51
C GLY A 358 5.77 5.26 9.55
N ILE A 359 6.96 4.67 9.39
CA ILE A 359 7.95 5.14 8.39
C ILE A 359 7.40 4.96 6.96
N ILE A 360 6.80 3.81 6.67
CA ILE A 360 6.21 3.52 5.35
C ILE A 360 5.07 4.50 5.07
N ASP A 361 4.15 4.72 6.00
CA ASP A 361 3.05 5.67 5.81
C ASP A 361 3.58 7.11 5.58
N ALA A 362 4.52 7.59 6.39
CA ALA A 362 5.12 8.91 6.22
C ALA A 362 5.76 9.10 4.83
N SER A 363 6.47 8.09 4.34
CA SER A 363 7.21 8.17 3.07
C SER A 363 6.32 8.35 1.83
N GLU A 364 5.01 8.11 1.96
CA GLU A 364 4.03 8.21 0.87
C GLU A 364 3.23 9.51 0.88
N GLN A 365 3.35 10.35 1.91
CA GLN A 365 2.56 11.59 2.00
C GLN A 365 3.04 12.64 0.99
N LEU A 366 4.35 12.74 0.76
CA LEU A 366 4.96 13.62 -0.25
C LEU A 366 4.45 13.31 -1.67
N PRO A 367 4.58 12.09 -2.22
CA PRO A 367 4.12 11.82 -3.59
C PRO A 367 2.58 11.86 -3.73
N THR A 368 1.83 11.54 -2.67
CA THR A 368 0.36 11.43 -2.70
C THR A 368 -0.33 12.79 -2.55
N PHE A 369 0.09 13.60 -1.57
CA PHE A 369 -0.60 14.83 -1.16
C PHE A 369 0.26 16.09 -1.24
N GLY A 370 1.46 16.01 -1.83
CA GLY A 370 2.33 17.17 -2.04
C GLY A 370 2.97 17.74 -0.76
N CYS A 371 2.86 16.99 0.34
CA CYS A 371 3.44 17.30 1.64
C CYS A 371 4.94 17.59 1.56
N LEU A 372 5.48 18.30 2.54
CA LEU A 372 6.91 18.37 2.80
C LEU A 372 7.43 17.09 3.44
N GLU A 373 8.75 16.90 3.42
CA GLU A 373 9.38 15.80 4.16
C GLU A 373 9.26 15.95 5.68
N GLU A 374 9.17 17.18 6.14
CA GLU A 374 8.97 17.55 7.54
C GLU A 374 7.51 17.42 7.99
N ASP A 375 6.53 17.50 7.08
CA ASP A 375 5.10 17.38 7.43
C ASP A 375 4.78 16.02 8.03
N PHE A 376 5.45 14.96 7.56
CA PHE A 376 5.29 13.60 8.05
C PHE A 376 6.64 12.91 8.25
N GLN A 377 6.93 12.48 9.47
CA GLN A 377 8.19 11.83 9.80
C GLN A 377 7.96 10.58 10.65
N GLY A 378 8.46 9.43 10.22
CA GLY A 378 8.39 8.20 11.02
C GLY A 378 9.71 7.86 11.71
N PHE A 379 9.63 7.32 12.92
CA PHE A 379 10.77 6.89 13.73
C PHE A 379 10.50 5.56 14.43
N LEU A 380 11.57 4.78 14.55
CA LEU A 380 11.61 3.57 15.33
C LEU A 380 12.12 3.88 16.75
N LEU A 381 11.26 3.67 17.74
CA LEU A 381 11.52 3.94 19.15
C LEU A 381 12.28 2.81 19.85
N ASP A 382 12.38 1.66 19.21
CA ASP A 382 13.13 0.54 19.75
C ASP A 382 14.64 0.81 19.66
N SER A 383 15.32 0.52 20.76
CA SER A 383 16.76 0.74 20.90
C SER A 383 17.59 -0.48 20.50
N ASP A 384 16.97 -1.66 20.40
CA ASP A 384 17.66 -2.92 20.08
C ASP A 384 17.05 -3.57 18.83
N VAL A 385 17.40 -3.00 17.67
CA VAL A 385 16.90 -3.42 16.36
C VAL A 385 18.01 -4.06 15.55
N SER A 386 17.64 -5.00 14.68
CA SER A 386 18.63 -5.75 13.89
C SER A 386 19.50 -4.82 13.03
N LYS A 387 20.75 -5.24 12.76
CA LYS A 387 21.66 -4.49 11.87
C LYS A 387 21.05 -4.25 10.49
N GLU A 388 20.23 -5.17 10.00
CA GLU A 388 19.56 -5.03 8.71
C GLU A 388 18.48 -3.95 8.74
N VAL A 389 17.68 -3.91 9.81
CA VAL A 389 16.74 -2.79 10.04
C VAL A 389 17.50 -1.46 10.05
N LEU A 390 18.57 -1.35 10.85
CA LEU A 390 19.40 -0.13 10.94
C LEU A 390 20.01 0.28 9.59
N ARG A 391 20.43 -0.68 8.78
CA ARG A 391 20.98 -0.41 7.43
C ARG A 391 19.95 0.21 6.50
N VAL A 392 18.69 -0.13 6.66
CA VAL A 392 17.59 0.32 5.80
C VAL A 392 17.00 1.63 6.29
N ILE A 393 16.64 1.70 7.58
CA ILE A 393 16.04 2.91 8.17
C ILE A 393 17.09 4.00 8.46
N GLY A 394 18.37 3.65 8.51
CA GLY A 394 19.46 4.58 8.85
C GLY A 394 19.36 5.10 10.28
N THR A 395 20.45 5.69 10.77
CA THR A 395 20.50 6.26 12.13
C THR A 395 19.56 7.45 12.30
N GLU A 396 19.19 8.13 11.22
CA GLU A 396 18.30 9.29 11.22
C GLU A 396 16.81 8.95 11.46
N ARG A 397 16.44 7.67 11.49
CA ARG A 397 15.06 7.21 11.81
C ARG A 397 14.97 6.40 13.10
N THR A 398 15.98 6.52 13.96
CA THR A 398 16.08 5.81 15.25
C THR A 398 15.75 6.69 16.45
N LEU A 399 15.61 6.07 17.62
CA LEU A 399 15.28 6.74 18.89
C LEU A 399 16.14 7.98 19.21
N PRO A 400 17.48 7.99 19.05
CA PRO A 400 18.28 9.20 19.27
C PRO A 400 17.82 10.38 18.42
N LYS A 401 17.60 10.16 17.11
CA LYS A 401 17.15 11.24 16.23
C LYS A 401 15.71 11.65 16.52
N PHE A 402 14.87 10.70 16.89
CA PHE A 402 13.52 10.98 17.35
C PHE A 402 13.52 11.90 18.57
N LYS A 403 14.37 11.67 19.58
CA LYS A 403 14.49 12.54 20.76
C LYS A 403 14.87 13.98 20.40
N GLU A 404 15.76 14.17 19.42
CA GLU A 404 16.08 15.50 18.89
C GLU A 404 14.86 16.17 18.26
N VAL A 405 14.07 15.44 17.45
CA VAL A 405 12.86 15.98 16.82
C VAL A 405 11.75 16.25 17.84
N LEU A 406 11.59 15.35 18.82
CA LEU A 406 10.63 15.48 19.91
C LEU A 406 10.84 16.78 20.68
N ALA A 407 12.10 17.13 20.95
CA ALA A 407 12.48 18.36 21.65
C ALA A 407 12.15 19.65 20.85
N THR A 408 11.87 19.54 19.55
CA THR A 408 11.49 20.70 18.73
C THR A 408 9.99 20.78 18.48
N LEU A 409 9.17 19.84 18.99
CA LEU A 409 7.73 19.85 18.75
C LEU A 409 7.02 20.99 19.51
N GLY A 410 6.15 21.71 18.82
CA GLY A 410 5.33 22.82 19.32
C GLY A 410 3.82 22.53 19.33
N GLU A 411 3.02 23.56 19.60
CA GLU A 411 1.56 23.46 19.80
C GLU A 411 0.71 23.10 18.58
N ASP A 412 1.29 23.25 17.40
CA ASP A 412 0.66 22.84 16.15
C ASP A 412 1.14 21.48 15.66
N ASP A 413 2.12 20.86 16.33
CA ASP A 413 2.61 19.52 16.00
C ASP A 413 1.76 18.42 16.67
N THR A 414 1.71 17.26 16.02
CA THR A 414 1.11 16.04 16.56
C THR A 414 2.12 14.89 16.55
N LEU A 415 2.33 14.28 17.71
CA LEU A 415 3.00 13.01 17.86
C LEU A 415 1.97 11.88 17.76
N VAL A 416 2.25 10.89 16.91
CA VAL A 416 1.42 9.69 16.75
C VAL A 416 2.22 8.49 17.22
N LEU A 417 1.81 7.90 18.34
CA LEU A 417 2.42 6.68 18.87
C LEU A 417 1.83 5.45 18.20
N VAL A 418 2.67 4.53 17.73
CA VAL A 418 2.25 3.28 17.11
C VAL A 418 2.69 2.11 18.00
N LEU A 419 1.73 1.50 18.68
CA LEU A 419 1.98 0.55 19.76
C LEU A 419 1.23 -0.76 19.54
N ASN A 420 1.91 -1.87 19.81
CA ASN A 420 1.31 -3.20 19.91
C ASN A 420 1.56 -3.75 21.31
N PHE A 421 0.58 -3.57 22.19
CA PHE A 421 0.70 -3.95 23.60
C PHE A 421 0.78 -5.45 23.79
N ARG A 422 0.15 -6.24 22.92
CA ARG A 422 0.28 -7.70 22.96
C ARG A 422 1.73 -8.11 22.72
N ARG A 423 2.36 -7.55 21.69
CA ARG A 423 3.79 -7.82 21.43
C ARG A 423 4.63 -7.41 22.64
N ILE A 424 4.45 -6.18 23.12
CA ILE A 424 5.23 -5.66 24.26
C ILE A 424 5.07 -6.56 25.51
N SER A 425 3.88 -7.11 25.76
CA SER A 425 3.64 -8.03 26.88
C SER A 425 4.25 -9.42 26.67
N ASP A 426 4.18 -9.96 25.45
CA ASP A 426 4.61 -11.33 25.15
C ASP A 426 6.13 -11.53 25.24
N PHE A 427 6.91 -10.46 25.05
CA PHE A 427 8.38 -10.47 25.20
C PHE A 427 8.89 -10.43 26.65
N GLY A 428 7.99 -10.42 27.63
CA GLY A 428 8.31 -10.49 29.06
C GLY A 428 8.82 -9.18 29.68
N GLY A 429 9.21 -9.25 30.96
CA GLY A 429 9.43 -8.06 31.79
C GLY A 429 10.53 -7.10 31.32
N ALA A 430 11.55 -7.57 30.59
CA ALA A 430 12.64 -6.71 30.12
C ALA A 430 12.24 -5.80 28.95
N GLU A 431 11.49 -6.30 27.97
CA GLU A 431 10.98 -5.48 26.87
C GLU A 431 9.92 -4.52 27.34
N LEU A 432 9.01 -4.98 28.20
CA LEU A 432 8.01 -4.14 28.85
C LEU A 432 8.65 -3.01 29.66
N ALA A 433 9.71 -3.29 30.45
CA ALA A 433 10.44 -2.27 31.19
C ALA A 433 11.13 -1.25 30.27
N ARG A 434 11.73 -1.69 29.16
CA ARG A 434 12.31 -0.78 28.16
C ARG A 434 11.24 0.10 27.52
N ALA A 435 10.13 -0.48 27.09
CA ALA A 435 9.01 0.26 26.53
C ALA A 435 8.46 1.30 27.53
N LYS A 436 8.27 0.90 28.79
CA LYS A 436 7.83 1.81 29.87
C LYS A 436 8.80 2.96 30.08
N ASN A 437 10.11 2.68 30.12
CA ASN A 437 11.12 3.73 30.27
C ASN A 437 11.10 4.71 29.08
N THR A 438 11.13 4.19 27.85
CA THR A 438 11.09 5.01 26.63
C THR A 438 9.82 5.87 26.58
N LEU A 439 8.66 5.30 26.86
CA LEU A 439 7.38 6.02 26.82
C LEU A 439 7.27 7.06 27.95
N SER A 440 7.74 6.73 29.15
CA SER A 440 7.77 7.68 30.28
C SER A 440 8.66 8.90 29.97
N GLU A 441 9.80 8.69 29.30
CA GLU A 441 10.64 9.79 28.81
C GLU A 441 9.94 10.65 27.75
N ILE A 442 9.13 10.03 26.87
CA ILE A 442 8.40 10.73 25.79
C ILE A 442 7.26 11.58 26.35
N PHE A 443 6.55 11.08 27.36
CA PHE A 443 5.44 11.80 27.97
C PHE A 443 5.91 12.97 28.85
N GLY A 444 7.12 12.88 29.40
CA GLY A 444 7.67 13.89 30.31
C GLY A 444 7.01 13.82 31.70
N GLY A 445 7.74 14.21 32.75
CA GLY A 445 7.16 14.34 34.09
C GLY A 445 6.30 15.61 34.22
N GLU A 446 5.11 15.45 34.82
CA GLU A 446 4.01 16.42 35.00
C GLU A 446 3.40 16.98 33.69
N GLU A 447 2.10 16.73 33.49
CA GLU A 447 1.29 17.06 32.29
C GLU A 447 1.34 18.54 31.85
N GLU A 448 1.73 19.47 32.73
CA GLU A 448 1.61 20.92 32.51
C GLU A 448 2.64 21.54 31.55
N LYS A 449 3.56 20.78 30.94
CA LYS A 449 4.64 21.34 30.08
C LYS A 449 4.68 20.87 28.63
N ARG A 450 3.76 20.02 28.17
CA ARG A 450 3.85 19.49 26.80
C ARG A 450 3.23 20.46 25.79
N ALA A 451 4.02 20.89 24.81
CA ALA A 451 3.55 21.79 23.77
C ALA A 451 2.67 21.09 22.73
N TYR A 452 2.98 19.86 22.32
CA TYR A 452 2.35 19.15 21.19
C TYR A 452 1.20 18.22 21.60
N ARG A 453 0.42 17.75 20.61
CA ARG A 453 -0.67 16.77 20.79
C ARG A 453 -0.16 15.33 20.63
N ILE A 454 -0.81 14.36 21.29
CA ILE A 454 -0.52 12.93 21.18
C ILE A 454 -1.76 12.16 20.73
N ILE A 455 -1.59 11.39 19.67
CA ILE A 455 -2.53 10.37 19.23
C ILE A 455 -1.88 9.01 19.44
N SER A 456 -2.53 8.09 20.16
CA SER A 456 -2.03 6.73 20.34
C SER A 456 -2.81 5.74 19.49
N LEU A 457 -2.16 5.14 18.49
CA LEU A 457 -2.63 3.98 17.72
C LEU A 457 -2.18 2.72 18.44
N ALA A 458 -3.10 2.08 19.15
CA ALA A 458 -2.79 1.01 20.09
C ALA A 458 -3.52 -0.29 19.71
N ALA A 459 -2.77 -1.32 19.33
CA ALA A 459 -3.27 -2.68 19.30
C ALA A 459 -3.19 -3.27 20.71
N VAL A 460 -4.35 -3.56 21.29
CA VAL A 460 -4.50 -3.93 22.71
C VAL A 460 -5.12 -5.33 22.85
N PRO A 461 -4.60 -6.19 23.73
CA PRO A 461 -5.26 -7.45 24.05
C PRO A 461 -6.57 -7.21 24.83
N ARG A 462 -7.54 -8.11 24.73
CA ARG A 462 -8.74 -8.06 25.60
C ARG A 462 -8.37 -8.25 27.08
N VAL A 463 -9.04 -7.47 27.93
CA VAL A 463 -8.76 -7.23 29.36
C VAL A 463 -8.64 -8.50 30.22
N SER A 464 -9.26 -9.61 29.85
CA SER A 464 -9.34 -10.83 30.68
C SER A 464 -8.02 -11.56 30.93
N ASN A 465 -6.93 -11.24 30.22
CA ASN A 465 -5.61 -11.88 30.36
C ASN A 465 -4.44 -10.88 30.49
N MET A 466 -4.70 -9.60 30.78
CA MET A 466 -3.64 -8.60 30.85
C MET A 466 -2.95 -8.63 32.22
N ASP A 467 -1.62 -8.76 32.23
CA ASP A 467 -0.84 -8.65 33.46
C ASP A 467 -0.81 -7.20 33.97
N GLU A 468 -0.51 -7.04 35.26
CA GLU A 468 -0.53 -5.74 35.95
C GLU A 468 0.43 -4.72 35.31
N ALA A 469 1.62 -5.15 34.88
CA ALA A 469 2.61 -4.24 34.31
C ALA A 469 2.22 -3.76 32.90
N THR A 470 1.59 -4.62 32.11
CA THR A 470 1.00 -4.24 30.81
C THR A 470 -0.18 -3.30 31.00
N SER A 471 -1.01 -3.55 32.01
CA SER A 471 -2.12 -2.66 32.40
C SER A 471 -1.62 -1.27 32.80
N ASP A 472 -0.57 -1.19 33.61
CA ASP A 472 0.05 0.07 34.02
C ASP A 472 0.56 0.87 32.82
N LEU A 473 1.21 0.20 31.87
CA LEU A 473 1.73 0.86 30.67
C LEU A 473 0.59 1.38 29.79
N MET A 474 -0.48 0.60 29.64
CA MET A 474 -1.66 1.02 28.90
C MET A 474 -2.34 2.22 29.57
N GLN A 475 -2.47 2.21 30.89
CA GLN A 475 -3.03 3.32 31.66
C GLN A 475 -2.19 4.60 31.47
N LEU A 476 -0.86 4.49 31.55
CA LEU A 476 0.06 5.61 31.28
C LEU A 476 -0.17 6.21 29.89
N VAL A 477 -0.30 5.35 28.86
CA VAL A 477 -0.55 5.81 27.49
C VAL A 477 -1.92 6.46 27.35
N ILE A 478 -2.95 5.92 28.01
CA ILE A 478 -4.31 6.49 27.98
C ILE A 478 -4.33 7.87 28.61
N GLU A 479 -3.76 8.01 29.81
CA GLU A 479 -3.70 9.27 30.55
C GLU A 479 -2.90 10.34 29.81
N SER A 480 -1.85 9.93 29.08
CA SER A 480 -0.95 10.87 28.38
C SER A 480 -1.41 11.26 26.96
N SER A 481 -2.48 10.66 26.42
CA SER A 481 -2.92 10.86 25.03
C SER A 481 -4.12 11.79 24.92
N ASP A 482 -4.07 12.75 23.98
CA ASP A 482 -5.24 13.61 23.66
C ASP A 482 -6.31 12.84 22.88
N SER A 483 -5.89 11.85 22.10
CA SER A 483 -6.80 10.98 21.35
C SER A 483 -6.23 9.57 21.23
N ILE A 484 -7.11 8.58 21.17
CA ILE A 484 -6.72 7.17 21.10
C ILE A 484 -7.45 6.54 19.91
N VAL A 485 -6.73 5.71 19.17
CA VAL A 485 -7.28 4.77 18.21
C VAL A 485 -7.03 3.38 18.75
N ASP A 486 -8.08 2.80 19.31
CA ASP A 486 -8.10 1.49 19.93
C ASP A 486 -8.33 0.39 18.88
N ILE A 487 -7.41 -0.58 18.84
CA ILE A 487 -7.53 -1.79 18.01
C ILE A 487 -7.59 -2.98 18.97
N PHE A 488 -8.81 -3.38 19.37
CA PHE A 488 -9.04 -4.45 20.33
C PHE A 488 -8.83 -5.84 19.73
N LEU A 489 -7.70 -6.47 20.03
CA LEU A 489 -7.37 -7.81 19.58
C LEU A 489 -8.14 -8.87 20.41
N ASP A 490 -8.99 -9.70 19.78
CA ASP A 490 -9.82 -10.72 20.45
C ASP A 490 -9.01 -11.93 20.96
N GLU A 491 -9.41 -12.60 22.05
CA GLU A 491 -8.72 -13.75 22.67
C GLU A 491 -8.60 -14.99 21.76
N THR A 492 -9.49 -15.16 20.79
CA THR A 492 -9.38 -16.23 19.78
C THR A 492 -8.08 -16.12 18.97
N SER A 493 -7.46 -14.94 18.93
CA SER A 493 -6.15 -14.75 18.31
C SER A 493 -5.00 -15.36 19.11
N GLY A 494 -5.16 -15.81 20.35
CA GLY A 494 -4.16 -16.68 21.00
C GLY A 494 -4.02 -18.05 20.32
N ALA A 495 -4.98 -18.42 19.44
CA ALA A 495 -5.02 -19.66 18.62
C ALA A 495 -4.89 -19.42 17.10
N SER A 496 -4.65 -18.18 16.69
CA SER A 496 -4.53 -17.76 15.30
C SER A 496 -3.17 -18.16 14.71
N VAL A 497 -3.16 -18.46 13.41
CA VAL A 497 -1.95 -18.62 12.59
C VAL A 497 -1.18 -17.30 12.52
N LEU A 498 -1.88 -16.17 12.50
CA LEU A 498 -1.32 -14.83 12.32
C LEU A 498 -0.58 -14.28 13.54
N SER A 499 -0.92 -14.75 14.73
CA SER A 499 -0.27 -14.38 16.00
C SER A 499 0.81 -15.36 16.45
N ARG A 500 0.88 -16.56 15.86
CA ARG A 500 1.74 -17.67 16.28
C ARG A 500 2.93 -17.93 15.35
N ALA A 501 3.20 -17.06 14.39
CA ALA A 501 4.44 -17.14 13.60
C ALA A 501 5.64 -16.80 14.50
N ARG A 502 6.12 -17.80 15.25
CA ARG A 502 7.03 -17.68 16.40
C ARG A 502 8.49 -17.78 16.01
N GLY A 503 9.25 -16.70 16.21
CA GLY A 503 10.71 -16.56 16.26
C GLY A 503 11.31 -16.73 17.66
N ASP A 504 12.55 -17.23 17.80
CA ASP A 504 13.26 -17.37 19.11
C ASP A 504 13.43 -16.04 19.89
N ASN A 505 13.16 -14.87 19.26
CA ASN A 505 13.02 -13.55 19.88
C ASN A 505 12.28 -12.56 18.94
N ASN A 506 11.34 -13.02 18.10
CA ASN A 506 10.60 -12.20 17.14
C ASN A 506 9.19 -12.78 16.94
N GLU A 507 8.22 -12.49 17.81
CA GLU A 507 6.83 -12.85 17.53
C GLU A 507 6.22 -11.88 16.50
N TYR A 508 5.74 -12.43 15.39
CA TYR A 508 4.93 -11.69 14.43
C TYR A 508 3.47 -11.72 14.87
N ASP A 509 2.88 -10.57 15.16
CA ASP A 509 1.42 -10.42 15.18
C ASP A 509 0.96 -9.81 13.85
N LEU A 510 0.87 -10.65 12.82
CA LEU A 510 0.50 -10.24 11.46
C LEU A 510 -0.93 -9.64 11.43
N GLY A 511 -1.80 -10.10 12.33
CA GLY A 511 -3.15 -9.58 12.51
C GLY A 511 -3.15 -8.15 13.07
N ALA A 512 -2.35 -7.88 14.10
CA ALA A 512 -2.18 -6.52 14.62
C ALA A 512 -1.50 -5.60 13.60
N GLU A 513 -0.45 -6.07 12.90
CA GLU A 513 0.25 -5.26 11.90
C GLU A 513 -0.66 -4.83 10.75
N ILE A 514 -1.52 -5.72 10.24
CA ILE A 514 -2.44 -5.34 9.15
C ILE A 514 -3.49 -4.34 9.64
N ALA A 515 -3.99 -4.49 10.88
CA ALA A 515 -4.94 -3.57 11.47
C ALA A 515 -4.32 -2.18 11.72
N ILE A 516 -3.09 -2.13 12.25
CA ILE A 516 -2.31 -0.89 12.44
C ILE A 516 -2.05 -0.21 11.10
N LYS A 517 -1.67 -0.97 10.07
CA LYS A 517 -1.47 -0.41 8.72
C LYS A 517 -2.75 0.24 8.21
N SER A 518 -3.90 -0.42 8.35
CA SER A 518 -5.21 0.14 7.95
C SER A 518 -5.57 1.40 8.75
N ALA A 519 -5.30 1.41 10.05
CA ALA A 519 -5.52 2.58 10.90
C ALA A 519 -4.62 3.77 10.52
N LEU A 520 -3.32 3.54 10.27
CA LEU A 520 -2.39 4.56 9.77
C LEU A 520 -2.84 5.12 8.41
N ASN A 521 -3.22 4.24 7.49
CA ASN A 521 -3.73 4.62 6.17
C ASN A 521 -4.99 5.50 6.27
N CYS A 522 -5.91 5.15 7.18
CA CYS A 522 -7.11 5.93 7.44
C CYS A 522 -6.79 7.28 8.07
N PHE A 523 -5.92 7.30 9.08
CA PHE A 523 -5.49 8.50 9.76
C PHE A 523 -4.81 9.48 8.79
N SER A 524 -3.77 9.07 8.07
CA SER A 524 -2.98 9.95 7.21
C SER A 524 -3.77 10.43 5.99
N SER A 525 -4.59 9.56 5.40
CA SER A 525 -5.48 9.95 4.28
C SER A 525 -6.60 10.85 4.78
N GLY A 526 -7.25 10.51 5.88
CA GLY A 526 -8.33 11.29 6.46
C GLY A 526 -7.88 12.69 6.89
N ALA A 527 -6.71 12.80 7.52
CA ALA A 527 -6.09 14.08 7.85
C ALA A 527 -5.86 14.94 6.60
N ASN A 528 -5.35 14.35 5.51
CA ASN A 528 -5.12 15.08 4.25
C ASN A 528 -6.41 15.42 3.48
N ILE A 529 -7.44 14.56 3.55
CA ILE A 529 -8.78 14.85 3.00
C ILE A 529 -9.37 16.07 3.72
N LEU A 530 -9.34 16.08 5.06
CA LEU A 530 -9.82 17.20 5.87
C LEU A 530 -8.94 18.45 5.72
N ASN A 531 -7.64 18.29 5.42
CA ASN A 531 -6.73 19.37 5.01
C ASN A 531 -6.98 19.87 3.57
N GLY A 532 -8.01 19.36 2.88
CA GLY A 532 -8.44 19.80 1.56
C GLY A 532 -7.41 19.51 0.45
N LYS A 533 -6.67 18.40 0.56
CA LYS A 533 -5.77 17.88 -0.49
C LYS A 533 -6.47 16.96 -1.50
N VAL A 534 -7.77 16.75 -1.32
CA VAL A 534 -8.63 15.90 -2.15
C VAL A 534 -9.84 16.70 -2.61
N PHE A 535 -10.25 16.49 -3.88
CA PHE A 535 -11.50 17.00 -4.44
C PHE A 535 -12.27 15.83 -5.04
N THR A 536 -13.56 15.70 -4.76
CA THR A 536 -14.30 14.43 -4.91
C THR A 536 -13.53 13.30 -4.20
N ASN A 537 -12.93 12.36 -4.96
CA ASN A 537 -11.98 11.36 -4.47
C ASN A 537 -10.68 11.31 -5.30
N VAL A 538 -10.22 12.45 -5.84
CA VAL A 538 -8.95 12.55 -6.55
C VAL A 538 -7.95 13.48 -5.83
N MET A 539 -6.65 13.15 -5.91
CA MET A 539 -5.57 13.90 -5.25
C MET A 539 -5.21 15.17 -6.01
N ILE A 540 -5.62 16.32 -5.51
CA ILE A 540 -5.41 17.60 -6.20
C ILE A 540 -4.05 18.25 -5.93
N ASP A 541 -3.15 17.60 -5.18
CA ASP A 541 -1.78 18.09 -4.92
C ASP A 541 -0.72 16.99 -5.12
N VAL A 542 -0.95 16.09 -6.07
CA VAL A 542 -0.01 15.02 -6.42
C VAL A 542 1.29 15.59 -7.00
N ARG A 543 2.45 15.02 -6.65
CA ARG A 543 3.74 15.34 -7.27
C ARG A 543 3.97 14.48 -8.51
N ILE A 544 4.45 15.08 -9.60
CA ILE A 544 4.73 14.37 -10.85
C ILE A 544 6.16 13.83 -10.79
N SER A 545 6.35 12.66 -10.17
CA SER A 545 7.70 12.10 -9.90
C SER A 545 8.03 10.81 -10.68
N ASN A 546 7.14 10.37 -11.57
CA ASN A 546 7.33 9.24 -12.47
C ASN A 546 6.27 9.28 -13.61
N LYS A 547 6.40 8.39 -14.59
CA LYS A 547 5.47 8.26 -15.73
C LYS A 547 4.01 8.06 -15.28
N LYS A 548 3.80 7.20 -14.28
CA LYS A 548 2.47 6.89 -13.73
C LYS A 548 1.79 8.12 -13.11
N LEU A 549 2.53 8.93 -12.36
CA LEU A 549 2.01 10.12 -11.70
C LEU A 549 1.78 11.28 -12.68
N LEU A 550 2.54 11.36 -13.78
CA LEU A 550 2.22 12.28 -14.90
C LEU A 550 0.87 11.93 -15.53
N GLU A 551 0.63 10.66 -15.83
CA GLU A 551 -0.67 10.23 -16.38
C GLU A 551 -1.82 10.54 -15.42
N ARG A 552 -1.57 10.31 -14.13
CA ARG A 552 -2.54 10.62 -13.08
C ARG A 552 -2.83 12.12 -13.02
N ALA A 553 -1.80 12.97 -13.04
CA ALA A 553 -1.98 14.41 -13.06
C ALA A 553 -2.85 14.87 -14.23
N ILE A 554 -2.60 14.34 -15.44
CA ILE A 554 -3.41 14.63 -16.64
C ILE A 554 -4.88 14.25 -16.39
N LYS A 555 -5.14 13.02 -15.92
CA LYS A 555 -6.51 12.55 -15.62
C LYS A 555 -7.20 13.41 -14.57
N ILE A 556 -6.48 13.83 -13.53
CA ILE A 556 -7.03 14.67 -12.48
C ILE A 556 -7.43 16.03 -13.04
N VAL A 557 -6.59 16.66 -13.87
CA VAL A 557 -6.95 17.92 -14.53
C VAL A 557 -8.17 17.75 -15.44
N MET A 558 -8.23 16.67 -16.23
CA MET A 558 -9.40 16.35 -17.07
C MET A 558 -10.68 16.22 -16.23
N THR A 559 -10.63 15.42 -15.15
CA THR A 559 -11.78 15.16 -14.29
C THR A 559 -12.25 16.40 -13.54
N VAL A 560 -11.31 17.16 -12.95
CA VAL A 560 -11.64 18.31 -12.10
C VAL A 560 -12.06 19.50 -12.94
N ALA A 561 -11.28 19.87 -13.96
CA ALA A 561 -11.59 21.03 -14.81
C ALA A 561 -12.63 20.73 -15.90
N LYS A 562 -13.03 19.46 -16.07
CA LYS A 562 -13.99 19.00 -17.11
C LYS A 562 -13.53 19.37 -18.52
N VAL A 563 -12.24 19.16 -18.78
CA VAL A 563 -11.57 19.46 -20.06
C VAL A 563 -11.11 18.19 -20.76
N GLU A 564 -10.82 18.31 -22.04
CA GLU A 564 -10.25 17.22 -22.81
C GLU A 564 -8.75 17.02 -22.49
N ARG A 565 -8.24 15.84 -22.85
CA ARG A 565 -6.86 15.43 -22.54
C ARG A 565 -5.81 16.44 -23.02
N LEU A 566 -5.99 16.99 -24.22
CA LEU A 566 -5.04 17.95 -24.79
C LEU A 566 -4.96 19.23 -23.96
N ASP A 567 -6.09 19.77 -23.50
CA ASP A 567 -6.13 20.96 -22.65
C ASP A 567 -5.47 20.69 -21.28
N ALA A 568 -5.70 19.50 -20.73
CA ALA A 568 -5.06 19.04 -19.50
C ALA A 568 -3.53 18.91 -19.65
N MET A 569 -3.05 18.32 -20.76
CA MET A 569 -1.62 18.23 -21.05
C MET A 569 -1.01 19.61 -21.23
N GLU A 570 -1.64 20.47 -22.04
CA GLU A 570 -1.16 21.83 -22.32
C GLU A 570 -1.03 22.69 -21.06
N SER A 571 -2.03 22.64 -20.17
CA SER A 571 -1.98 23.36 -18.89
C SER A 571 -0.86 22.86 -17.98
N ILE A 572 -0.65 21.54 -17.88
CA ILE A 572 0.48 20.97 -17.11
C ILE A 572 1.83 21.40 -17.70
N MET A 573 2.01 21.28 -19.02
CA MET A 573 3.26 21.69 -19.68
C MET A 573 3.53 23.18 -19.51
N THR A 574 2.48 24.01 -19.54
CA THR A 574 2.54 25.45 -19.29
C THR A 574 3.02 25.74 -17.87
N VAL A 575 2.46 25.05 -16.87
CA VAL A 575 2.88 25.19 -15.46
C VAL A 575 4.34 24.78 -15.29
N LEU A 576 4.76 23.66 -15.90
CA LEU A 576 6.15 23.18 -15.88
C LEU A 576 7.12 24.08 -16.68
N GLY A 577 6.63 25.05 -17.44
CA GLY A 577 7.46 25.92 -18.28
C GLY A 577 8.00 25.25 -19.53
N MET A 578 7.43 24.13 -19.96
CA MET A 578 7.84 23.36 -21.15
C MET A 578 7.23 23.95 -22.43
N LYS A 579 7.59 25.19 -22.74
CA LYS A 579 7.00 26.00 -23.81
C LYS A 579 7.12 25.38 -25.21
N HIS A 580 8.11 24.51 -25.43
CA HIS A 580 8.29 23.82 -26.71
C HIS A 580 7.21 22.75 -26.95
N LEU A 581 6.58 22.22 -25.90
CA LEU A 581 5.46 21.29 -25.97
C LEU A 581 4.11 22.04 -25.94
N GLY A 582 3.95 22.99 -26.88
CA GLY A 582 2.68 23.71 -27.07
C GLY A 582 1.61 22.86 -27.78
N ARG A 583 0.39 23.41 -27.90
CA ARG A 583 -0.78 22.78 -28.55
C ARG A 583 -0.45 21.96 -29.80
N GLY A 584 0.20 22.58 -30.79
CA GLY A 584 0.47 21.95 -32.09
C GLY A 584 1.49 20.81 -32.05
N GLU A 585 2.38 20.76 -31.05
CA GLU A 585 3.25 19.60 -30.82
C GLU A 585 2.46 18.49 -30.13
N LEU A 586 1.70 18.82 -29.08
CA LEU A 586 0.86 17.87 -28.36
C LEU A 586 -0.19 17.21 -29.27
N GLU A 587 -0.81 17.97 -30.16
CA GLU A 587 -1.75 17.44 -31.17
C GLU A 587 -1.07 16.46 -32.12
N ARG A 588 0.15 16.75 -32.58
CA ARG A 588 0.93 15.82 -33.40
C ARG A 588 1.21 14.54 -32.64
N LEU A 589 1.71 14.64 -31.42
CA LEU A 589 2.04 13.48 -30.57
C LEU A 589 0.79 12.66 -30.23
N HIS A 590 -0.35 13.32 -30.00
CA HIS A 590 -1.63 12.67 -29.74
C HIS A 590 -2.14 11.91 -30.97
N SER A 591 -2.04 12.51 -32.17
CA SER A 591 -2.50 11.88 -33.42
C SER A 591 -1.70 10.64 -33.82
N VAL A 592 -0.42 10.56 -33.43
CA VAL A 592 0.48 9.45 -33.78
C VAL A 592 0.25 8.23 -32.88
N HIS A 593 0.00 8.44 -31.59
CA HIS A 593 -0.05 7.34 -30.61
C HIS A 593 -1.47 7.00 -30.09
N GLY A 594 -2.50 7.77 -30.47
CA GLY A 594 -3.88 7.56 -30.02
C GLY A 594 -4.06 7.73 -28.51
N HIS A 595 -5.15 7.23 -27.93
CA HIS A 595 -5.45 7.34 -26.49
C HIS A 595 -4.64 6.37 -25.58
N VAL A 596 -3.59 5.71 -26.08
CA VAL A 596 -3.14 4.43 -25.47
C VAL A 596 -2.01 4.55 -24.43
N ASP A 597 -1.14 5.58 -24.44
CA ASP A 597 -0.17 5.81 -23.34
C ASP A 597 0.42 7.24 -23.42
N PRO A 598 0.36 8.09 -22.38
CA PRO A 598 1.00 9.41 -22.35
C PRO A 598 2.50 9.40 -22.63
N ALA A 599 3.25 8.40 -22.16
CA ALA A 599 4.69 8.37 -22.39
C ALA A 599 5.05 7.98 -23.81
N ALA A 600 4.11 7.37 -24.54
CA ALA A 600 4.28 7.19 -25.98
C ALA A 600 4.24 8.56 -26.69
N HIS A 601 3.58 9.58 -26.12
CA HIS A 601 3.51 10.91 -26.69
C HIS A 601 4.76 11.76 -26.46
N PHE A 602 5.72 11.39 -25.61
CA PHE A 602 6.88 12.23 -25.37
C PHE A 602 8.14 11.55 -25.89
N SER A 603 9.09 12.33 -26.39
CA SER A 603 10.46 11.82 -26.48
C SER A 603 10.92 11.42 -25.07
N GLU A 604 11.79 10.41 -24.95
CA GLU A 604 12.35 10.00 -23.65
C GLU A 604 12.97 11.20 -22.91
N LYS A 605 13.65 12.08 -23.64
CA LYS A 605 14.22 13.33 -23.11
C LYS A 605 13.16 14.26 -22.52
N ASP A 606 12.05 14.47 -23.23
CA ASP A 606 10.98 15.34 -22.75
C ASP A 606 10.27 14.74 -21.54
N LEU A 607 10.02 13.43 -21.55
CA LEU A 607 9.42 12.73 -20.41
C LEU A 607 10.29 12.84 -19.16
N LEU A 608 11.60 12.60 -19.29
CA LEU A 608 12.54 12.76 -18.19
C LEU A 608 12.54 14.21 -17.67
N LYS A 609 12.51 15.20 -18.57
CA LYS A 609 12.47 16.61 -18.16
C LYS A 609 11.15 17.00 -17.48
N CYS A 610 10.01 16.50 -17.97
CA CYS A 610 8.70 16.66 -17.34
C CYS A 610 8.74 16.21 -15.88
N ILE A 611 9.26 15.00 -15.65
CA ILE A 611 9.29 14.40 -14.32
C ILE A 611 10.30 15.13 -13.43
N GLU A 612 11.49 15.49 -13.92
CA GLU A 612 12.49 16.25 -13.17
C GLU A 612 11.92 17.60 -12.66
N LEU A 613 11.20 18.32 -13.52
CA LEU A 613 10.57 19.59 -13.14
C LEU A 613 9.36 19.36 -12.22
N GLY A 614 8.53 18.39 -12.57
CA GLY A 614 7.29 18.07 -11.86
C GLY A 614 7.50 17.51 -10.45
N SER A 615 8.67 16.92 -10.20
CA SER A 615 9.04 16.41 -8.89
C SER A 615 9.54 17.51 -7.95
N GLN A 616 10.20 18.53 -8.49
CA GLN A 616 10.72 19.69 -7.75
C GLN A 616 9.64 20.74 -7.47
N MET A 617 8.69 20.90 -8.38
CA MET A 617 7.63 21.90 -8.27
C MET A 617 6.48 21.46 -7.37
N ARG A 618 5.89 22.43 -6.67
CA ARG A 618 4.72 22.23 -5.79
C ARG A 618 3.47 22.79 -6.45
N LYS A 619 2.30 22.25 -6.08
CA LYS A 619 1.01 22.75 -6.55
C LYS A 619 0.90 22.76 -8.09
N VAL A 620 1.53 21.81 -8.79
CA VAL A 620 1.49 21.72 -10.27
C VAL A 620 0.06 21.45 -10.77
N VAL A 621 -0.56 20.39 -10.27
CA VAL A 621 -1.93 20.00 -10.62
C VAL A 621 -2.98 21.07 -10.30
N PRO A 622 -3.03 21.68 -9.10
CA PRO A 622 -4.05 22.68 -8.81
C PRO A 622 -3.83 23.95 -9.66
N MET A 623 -2.58 24.36 -9.94
CA MET A 623 -2.33 25.44 -10.91
C MET A 623 -2.83 25.06 -12.31
N ALA A 624 -2.57 23.84 -12.77
CA ALA A 624 -3.02 23.38 -14.07
C ALA A 624 -4.55 23.33 -14.17
N VAL A 625 -5.25 22.92 -13.10
CA VAL A 625 -6.72 22.99 -13.00
C VAL A 625 -7.22 24.43 -13.16
N LEU A 626 -6.61 25.41 -12.47
CA LEU A 626 -7.01 26.81 -12.56
C LEU A 626 -6.81 27.40 -13.96
N LEU A 627 -5.75 26.98 -14.67
CA LEU A 627 -5.52 27.39 -16.06
C LEU A 627 -6.51 26.72 -17.00
N ALA A 628 -6.68 25.40 -16.87
CA ALA A 628 -7.53 24.60 -17.75
C ALA A 628 -9.02 24.97 -17.63
N SER A 629 -9.49 25.34 -16.44
CA SER A 629 -10.86 25.83 -16.23
C SER A 629 -11.09 27.25 -16.73
N GLY A 630 -10.04 27.96 -17.17
CA GLY A 630 -10.11 29.36 -17.57
C GLY A 630 -10.21 30.36 -16.40
N LYS A 631 -10.08 29.89 -15.15
CA LYS A 631 -10.11 30.77 -13.96
C LYS A 631 -8.91 31.71 -13.90
N CYS A 632 -7.76 31.22 -14.35
CA CYS A 632 -6.53 32.01 -14.47
C CYS A 632 -6.01 31.92 -15.90
N SER A 633 -5.45 33.02 -16.39
CA SER A 633 -4.87 33.08 -17.74
C SER A 633 -3.35 32.85 -17.75
N GLN A 634 -2.69 32.99 -16.60
CA GLN A 634 -1.24 32.91 -16.45
C GLN A 634 -0.84 32.11 -15.21
N VAL A 635 0.30 31.41 -15.27
CA VAL A 635 0.82 30.61 -14.13
C VAL A 635 1.07 31.48 -12.89
N GLY A 636 1.53 32.72 -13.08
CA GLY A 636 1.75 33.66 -11.98
C GLY A 636 0.46 34.05 -11.24
N GLU A 637 -0.64 34.18 -11.98
CA GLU A 637 -1.97 34.46 -11.41
C GLU A 637 -2.48 33.26 -10.60
N ALA A 638 -2.39 32.06 -11.17
CA ALA A 638 -2.78 30.82 -10.49
C ALA A 638 -1.97 30.61 -9.20
N ARG A 639 -0.66 30.85 -9.24
CA ARG A 639 0.21 30.78 -8.05
C ARG A 639 -0.21 31.79 -6.98
N ALA A 640 -0.38 33.05 -7.35
CA ALA A 640 -0.78 34.10 -6.42
C ALA A 640 -2.14 33.80 -5.76
N LEU A 641 -3.09 33.24 -6.52
CA LEU A 641 -4.39 32.83 -5.99
C LEU A 641 -4.24 31.71 -4.94
N LEU A 642 -3.45 30.68 -5.24
CA LEU A 642 -3.21 29.56 -4.32
C LEU A 642 -2.41 29.94 -3.07
N ASP A 643 -1.54 30.94 -3.16
CA ASP A 643 -0.74 31.40 -2.03
C ASP A 643 -1.58 32.32 -1.12
N LYS A 644 -2.31 33.29 -1.69
CA LYS A 644 -3.22 34.16 -0.93
C LYS A 644 -4.30 33.37 -0.19
N ALA A 645 -4.89 32.37 -0.82
CA ALA A 645 -5.90 31.56 -0.17
C ALA A 645 -5.36 30.78 1.05
N SER A 646 -4.08 30.38 1.02
CA SER A 646 -3.41 29.77 2.17
C SER A 646 -3.29 30.76 3.34
N GLU A 647 -3.01 32.04 3.06
CA GLU A 647 -2.95 33.10 4.07
C GLU A 647 -4.33 33.37 4.69
N ASP A 648 -5.39 33.28 3.88
CA ASP A 648 -6.79 33.42 4.30
C ASP A 648 -7.34 32.17 5.04
N GLY A 649 -6.50 31.15 5.28
CA GLY A 649 -6.89 29.91 5.96
C GLY A 649 -7.78 28.97 5.12
N ARG A 650 -7.78 29.14 3.79
CA ARG A 650 -8.54 28.32 2.84
C ARG A 650 -7.70 27.17 2.32
N THR A 651 -8.34 26.03 2.10
CA THR A 651 -7.67 24.82 1.56
C THR A 651 -7.60 24.82 0.02
N LEU A 652 -6.77 23.96 -0.57
CA LEU A 652 -6.72 23.80 -2.03
C LEU A 652 -8.08 23.38 -2.60
N ARG A 653 -8.77 22.46 -1.92
CA ARG A 653 -10.14 22.04 -2.26
C ARG A 653 -11.08 23.24 -2.34
N ASP A 654 -11.03 24.16 -1.38
CA ASP A 654 -11.95 25.32 -1.38
C ASP A 654 -11.76 26.21 -2.61
N ILE A 655 -10.50 26.39 -3.04
CA ILE A 655 -10.17 27.21 -4.21
C ILE A 655 -10.62 26.53 -5.50
N ILE A 656 -10.41 25.22 -5.59
CA ILE A 656 -10.87 24.43 -6.74
C ILE A 656 -12.39 24.42 -6.80
N LYS A 657 -13.10 24.26 -5.68
CA LYS A 657 -14.56 24.28 -5.61
C LYS A 657 -15.17 25.61 -6.06
N ASP A 658 -14.50 26.73 -5.80
CA ASP A 658 -14.92 28.06 -6.30
C ASP A 658 -14.69 28.25 -7.82
N THR A 659 -14.01 27.29 -8.44
CA THR A 659 -13.55 27.37 -9.83
C THR A 659 -14.37 26.50 -10.78
N VAL A 660 -14.82 25.31 -10.35
CA VAL A 660 -15.45 24.26 -11.20
C VAL A 660 -16.89 23.96 -10.82
#